data_AF-V4ABH5-F1
#
_entry.id   AF-V4ABH5-F1
#
_cell.length_a   1.000
_cell.length_b   1.000
_cell.length_c   1.000
_cell.angle_alpha   90.00
_cell.angle_beta   90.00
_cell.angle_gamma   90.00
#
_symmetry.space_group_name_H-M   'P 1'
#
loop_
_entity.id
_entity.type
_entity.pdbx_description
1 polymer ?
#
loop_
_entity_poly.entity_id
_entity_poly.type
_entity_poly.pdbx_seq_one_letter_code
_entity_poly.pdbx_strand_id
1 'polypeptide(L)'
;MESRREKFSLSSSSVDEDTVSVVSYDSAFFEETQIEQSEECKKVLNKVATSVSQLKNFCDQPTKICKQLTAILDLYFNKAKYRKDVAEELWRCGYASYAIRMFAALKDKDTRKSGIFKPFRLVVHVLWAYTSYSENLSRDLTDTGEDNGLIEEVCDFLSQPHNTPTEMMKNKDKEHIIMSTISVLRNIATYKHTVPRFQDMDVFNLVKRYSDIDKKDIKLITYTTMALIATEKQAKELTAGLDTFQYIVRLMSLAVGRDDINRIKERYMSSDLVLYLNKLTIDGDIVAILKTNILDTFFKMLKAPDREERLRTTICLYNISFNPNGREAIRQHKNLYPCLTTIEKLEKDPEIKHNLQGLLANLNPESAPPSRLISKTRHILINYNKEDTGMVKKIVERITAAGIEIWIDYKLGHCDLLGAISEAVAESSVVVVCLSEPFRQDPWCKGVAYKAIEHKKTFIPLCMQYKYKPEGWLEFFIPNERRYIDFSNRADFESSLQQFLQELKNPSFSLGTLKNALDYVKDTKDDFEKDPDAAIFDETKEGCDQVESALAQPESASFQQVISNPIPNHVEKMDTEKVKRWFIKNDLSKLTEKMKGMDGKRLWELQCMKVQNRDIYDNFLVSEYGLTGEELLNFDTALRNLVSLS
;
A
#
# COMPACT_ATOMS: atom_id res chain seq x y z
N MET A 1 -2.23 11.11 60.44
CA MET A 1 -1.32 10.26 61.22
C MET A 1 -0.31 9.61 60.29
N GLU A 2 0.74 9.04 60.88
CA GLU A 2 1.86 8.28 60.34
C GLU A 2 1.52 7.19 59.29
N SER A 3 2.47 6.59 58.55
CA SER A 3 3.86 6.94 58.18
C SER A 3 4.43 5.84 57.27
N ARG A 4 5.20 6.19 56.23
CA ARG A 4 6.58 5.69 55.96
C ARG A 4 7.15 6.18 54.62
N ARG A 5 8.47 6.36 54.60
CA ARG A 5 9.33 6.62 53.44
C ARG A 5 10.32 5.45 53.31
N GLU A 6 11.23 5.57 52.32
CA GLU A 6 12.57 4.97 52.20
C GLU A 6 12.71 3.74 51.27
N LYS A 7 13.80 3.56 50.50
CA LYS A 7 14.84 4.45 49.90
C LYS A 7 15.79 3.59 49.02
N PHE A 8 16.81 4.21 48.41
CA PHE A 8 18.01 3.58 47.79
C PHE A 8 17.76 2.77 46.50
N SER A 9 18.71 2.62 45.56
CA SER A 9 19.93 3.40 45.24
C SER A 9 20.46 3.05 43.84
N LEU A 10 21.21 3.96 43.22
CA LEU A 10 21.98 3.70 41.98
C LEU A 10 23.34 3.04 42.27
N SER A 11 23.82 2.23 41.33
CA SER A 11 25.24 1.91 41.13
C SER A 11 25.50 1.63 39.64
N SER A 12 26.77 1.68 39.21
CA SER A 12 27.13 1.83 37.78
C SER A 12 28.45 1.17 37.41
N SER A 13 28.47 0.55 36.22
CA SER A 13 29.66 0.16 35.45
C SER A 13 29.19 -0.05 33.99
N SER A 14 29.76 0.51 32.92
CA SER A 14 31.17 0.50 32.46
C SER A 14 31.67 -0.92 32.16
N VAL A 15 32.32 -1.22 31.03
CA VAL A 15 32.62 -0.48 29.79
C VAL A 15 33.13 -1.53 28.77
N ASP A 16 33.06 -1.25 27.47
CA ASP A 16 34.10 -1.55 26.44
C ASP A 16 33.50 -1.72 25.04
N GLU A 17 34.22 -1.17 24.06
CA GLU A 17 34.05 -1.37 22.62
C GLU A 17 35.11 -2.39 22.18
N ASP A 18 34.83 -3.33 21.27
CA ASP A 18 35.68 -3.54 20.07
C ASP A 18 35.17 -4.61 19.08
N THR A 19 35.83 -4.66 17.91
CA THR A 19 35.83 -5.75 16.91
C THR A 19 34.53 -6.06 16.16
N VAL A 20 34.24 -5.20 15.18
CA VAL A 20 33.54 -5.64 13.95
C VAL A 20 34.40 -6.68 13.23
N SER A 21 33.81 -7.80 12.81
CA SER A 21 34.39 -8.67 11.79
C SER A 21 33.36 -8.95 10.70
N VAL A 22 33.77 -8.79 9.43
CA VAL A 22 32.90 -8.90 8.25
C VAL A 22 32.94 -10.33 7.72
N VAL A 23 31.77 -10.94 7.56
CA VAL A 23 31.58 -12.17 6.78
C VAL A 23 30.43 -11.93 5.80
N SER A 24 30.61 -12.40 4.56
CA SER A 24 29.75 -12.09 3.41
C SER A 24 28.38 -12.78 3.47
N TYR A 25 27.36 -12.09 2.95
CA TYR A 25 26.08 -12.69 2.58
C TYR A 25 26.16 -13.24 1.16
N ASP A 26 25.94 -14.54 0.98
CA ASP A 26 25.55 -15.12 -0.31
C ASP A 26 24.03 -15.04 -0.50
N SER A 27 23.60 -14.95 -1.76
CA SER A 27 22.23 -14.60 -2.15
C SER A 27 21.38 -15.81 -2.57
N ALA A 28 20.35 -16.12 -1.77
CA ALA A 28 19.17 -16.92 -2.13
C ALA A 28 18.03 -16.45 -1.22
N PHE A 29 17.28 -15.39 -1.53
CA PHE A 29 16.27 -15.23 -2.58
C PHE A 29 15.04 -16.15 -2.44
N PHE A 30 13.87 -15.56 -2.69
CA PHE A 30 12.56 -16.05 -2.26
C PHE A 30 12.02 -17.21 -3.13
N GLU A 31 11.39 -18.19 -2.49
CA GLU A 31 10.25 -18.91 -3.08
C GLU A 31 8.95 -18.43 -2.42
N GLU A 32 7.91 -18.15 -3.22
CA GLU A 32 6.60 -17.71 -2.73
C GLU A 32 5.76 -18.91 -2.26
N THR A 33 5.58 -19.07 -0.95
CA THR A 33 4.71 -20.12 -0.39
C THR A 33 3.24 -19.78 -0.60
N GLN A 34 2.56 -20.52 -1.48
CA GLN A 34 1.14 -20.34 -1.75
C GLN A 34 0.28 -20.68 -0.52
N ILE A 35 -0.57 -19.73 -0.12
CA ILE A 35 -1.59 -19.95 0.92
C ILE A 35 -2.71 -20.81 0.32
N GLU A 36 -3.03 -21.94 0.97
CA GLU A 36 -4.14 -22.79 0.54
C GLU A 36 -5.48 -22.03 0.54
N GLN A 37 -6.04 -21.85 -0.65
CA GLN A 37 -7.36 -21.24 -0.82
C GLN A 37 -8.45 -22.15 -0.23
N SER A 38 -9.38 -21.56 0.52
CA SER A 38 -10.51 -22.29 1.08
C SER A 38 -11.39 -22.91 -0.02
N GLU A 39 -12.06 -24.01 0.29
CA GLU A 39 -12.95 -24.70 -0.64
C GLU A 39 -14.14 -23.84 -1.12
N GLU A 40 -14.53 -22.83 -0.34
CA GLU A 40 -15.48 -21.81 -0.81
C GLU A 40 -14.82 -20.84 -1.80
N CYS A 41 -13.59 -20.38 -1.52
CA CYS A 41 -12.84 -19.50 -2.43
C CYS A 41 -12.60 -20.20 -3.78
N LYS A 42 -12.10 -21.44 -3.78
CA LYS A 42 -11.93 -22.29 -4.97
C LYS A 42 -13.23 -22.36 -5.80
N LYS A 43 -14.39 -22.53 -5.18
CA LYS A 43 -15.70 -22.51 -5.86
C LYS A 43 -16.11 -21.14 -6.40
N VAL A 44 -15.76 -20.04 -5.72
CA VAL A 44 -15.97 -18.67 -6.20
C VAL A 44 -15.10 -18.39 -7.43
N LEU A 45 -13.79 -18.70 -7.37
CA LEU A 45 -12.85 -18.45 -8.47
C LEU A 45 -13.17 -19.31 -9.71
N ASN A 46 -13.47 -20.60 -9.53
CA ASN A 46 -13.93 -21.47 -10.61
C ASN A 46 -15.19 -20.93 -11.31
N LYS A 47 -16.10 -20.26 -10.60
CA LYS A 47 -17.27 -19.59 -11.18
C LYS A 47 -16.88 -18.36 -12.01
N VAL A 48 -15.85 -17.60 -11.59
CA VAL A 48 -15.29 -16.48 -12.37
C VAL A 48 -14.66 -17.00 -13.66
N ALA A 49 -13.72 -17.95 -13.57
CA ALA A 49 -13.04 -18.53 -14.72
C ALA A 49 -14.02 -19.17 -15.73
N THR A 50 -15.02 -19.91 -15.26
CA THR A 50 -16.10 -20.47 -16.09
C THR A 50 -16.96 -19.37 -16.76
N SER A 51 -17.13 -18.22 -16.11
CA SER A 51 -17.89 -17.10 -16.68
C SER A 51 -17.08 -16.32 -17.71
N VAL A 52 -15.80 -16.04 -17.45
CA VAL A 52 -14.92 -15.28 -18.36
C VAL A 52 -14.56 -16.08 -19.61
N SER A 53 -14.21 -17.35 -19.47
CA SER A 53 -13.95 -18.25 -20.62
C SER A 53 -15.15 -18.35 -21.58
N GLN A 54 -16.38 -18.24 -21.07
CA GLN A 54 -17.59 -18.20 -21.90
C GLN A 54 -17.79 -16.84 -22.60
N LEU A 55 -17.30 -15.72 -22.04
CA LEU A 55 -17.41 -14.39 -22.67
C LEU A 55 -16.59 -14.27 -23.97
N LYS A 56 -15.47 -15.00 -24.10
CA LYS A 56 -14.59 -15.02 -25.28
C LYS A 56 -15.33 -15.20 -26.61
N ASN A 57 -16.44 -15.94 -26.60
CA ASN A 57 -17.25 -16.27 -27.79
C ASN A 57 -18.37 -15.25 -28.09
N PHE A 58 -18.59 -14.25 -27.22
CA PHE A 58 -19.82 -13.46 -27.20
C PHE A 58 -19.65 -11.94 -27.06
N CYS A 59 -18.43 -11.38 -27.05
CA CYS A 59 -18.19 -9.93 -26.90
C CYS A 59 -19.12 -9.06 -27.78
N ASP A 60 -19.31 -9.48 -29.03
CA ASP A 60 -20.08 -8.76 -30.05
C ASP A 60 -21.58 -9.12 -30.08
N GLN A 61 -22.04 -9.96 -29.13
CA GLN A 61 -23.40 -10.53 -29.05
C GLN A 61 -24.07 -10.18 -27.70
N PRO A 62 -24.68 -8.97 -27.57
CA PRO A 62 -25.08 -8.39 -26.29
C PRO A 62 -26.02 -9.25 -25.44
N THR A 63 -26.95 -9.98 -26.07
CA THR A 63 -27.91 -10.83 -25.36
C THR A 63 -27.25 -12.05 -24.69
N LYS A 64 -26.11 -12.52 -25.20
CA LYS A 64 -25.44 -13.73 -24.70
C LYS A 64 -24.55 -13.46 -23.50
N ILE A 65 -23.83 -12.33 -23.46
CA ILE A 65 -22.95 -11.95 -22.34
C ILE A 65 -23.68 -11.71 -21.01
N CYS A 66 -24.99 -11.47 -21.06
CA CYS A 66 -25.80 -11.12 -19.89
C CYS A 66 -25.75 -12.16 -18.77
N LYS A 67 -25.71 -13.47 -19.09
CA LYS A 67 -25.74 -14.53 -18.07
C LYS A 67 -24.46 -14.54 -17.24
N GLN A 68 -23.32 -14.46 -17.91
CA GLN A 68 -21.98 -14.52 -17.32
C GLN A 68 -21.70 -13.24 -16.51
N LEU A 69 -22.03 -12.06 -17.05
CA LEU A 69 -21.84 -10.80 -16.33
C LEU A 69 -22.74 -10.68 -15.09
N THR A 70 -23.99 -11.18 -15.14
CA THR A 70 -24.80 -11.32 -13.93
C THR A 70 -24.18 -12.33 -12.95
N ALA A 71 -23.73 -13.49 -13.43
CA ALA A 71 -23.13 -14.51 -12.56
C ALA A 71 -21.85 -14.03 -11.85
N ILE A 72 -21.07 -13.14 -12.46
CA ILE A 72 -19.92 -12.43 -11.85
C ILE A 72 -20.43 -11.37 -10.87
N LEU A 73 -21.32 -10.47 -11.30
CA LEU A 73 -21.83 -9.36 -10.48
C LEU A 73 -22.58 -9.84 -9.22
N ASP A 74 -23.22 -11.00 -9.26
CA ASP A 74 -23.84 -11.64 -8.10
C ASP A 74 -22.80 -11.95 -6.99
N LEU A 75 -21.54 -12.22 -7.33
CA LEU A 75 -20.47 -12.44 -6.35
C LEU A 75 -20.14 -11.15 -5.60
N TYR A 76 -20.13 -9.99 -6.29
CA TYR A 76 -19.85 -8.70 -5.66
C TYR A 76 -20.81 -8.38 -4.51
N PHE A 77 -22.10 -8.68 -4.70
CA PHE A 77 -23.14 -8.45 -3.70
C PHE A 77 -23.22 -9.56 -2.64
N ASN A 78 -23.11 -10.84 -3.03
CA ASN A 78 -23.36 -11.96 -2.11
C ASN A 78 -22.09 -12.57 -1.47
N LYS A 79 -20.89 -12.17 -1.92
CA LYS A 79 -19.60 -12.73 -1.50
C LYS A 79 -18.56 -11.64 -1.23
N ALA A 80 -18.97 -10.64 -0.43
CA ALA A 80 -18.15 -9.45 -0.12
C ALA A 80 -16.71 -9.75 0.36
N LYS A 81 -16.52 -10.82 1.15
CA LYS A 81 -15.19 -11.30 1.59
C LYS A 81 -14.23 -11.56 0.43
N TYR A 82 -14.73 -12.09 -0.69
CA TYR A 82 -13.91 -12.57 -1.80
C TYR A 82 -13.80 -11.56 -2.96
N ARG A 83 -14.10 -10.27 -2.73
CA ARG A 83 -14.08 -9.25 -3.80
C ARG A 83 -12.70 -9.03 -4.40
N LYS A 84 -11.64 -9.08 -3.58
CA LYS A 84 -10.26 -8.97 -4.04
C LYS A 84 -9.86 -10.19 -4.85
N ASP A 85 -10.15 -11.40 -4.34
CA ASP A 85 -9.82 -12.65 -5.01
C ASP A 85 -10.51 -12.75 -6.39
N VAL A 86 -11.78 -12.32 -6.48
CA VAL A 86 -12.50 -12.24 -7.76
C VAL A 86 -11.89 -11.19 -8.70
N ALA A 87 -11.37 -10.06 -8.20
CA ALA A 87 -10.73 -9.05 -9.06
C ALA A 87 -9.40 -9.53 -9.66
N GLU A 88 -8.55 -10.19 -8.85
CA GLU A 88 -7.32 -10.82 -9.35
C GLU A 88 -7.62 -12.02 -10.28
N GLU A 89 -8.70 -12.75 -10.05
CA GLU A 89 -9.10 -13.86 -10.93
C GLU A 89 -9.71 -13.38 -12.25
N LEU A 90 -10.42 -12.23 -12.24
CA LEU A 90 -10.84 -11.55 -13.48
C LEU A 90 -9.60 -11.12 -14.30
N TRP A 91 -8.57 -10.58 -13.65
CA TRP A 91 -7.28 -10.27 -14.29
C TRP A 91 -6.64 -11.52 -14.91
N ARG A 92 -6.38 -12.57 -14.12
CA ARG A 92 -5.81 -13.84 -14.57
C ARG A 92 -6.55 -14.50 -15.74
N CYS A 93 -7.88 -14.36 -15.78
CA CYS A 93 -8.71 -14.87 -16.87
C CYS A 93 -8.71 -14.00 -18.14
N GLY A 94 -7.93 -12.91 -18.19
CA GLY A 94 -7.87 -11.97 -19.30
C GLY A 94 -9.15 -11.15 -19.47
N TYR A 95 -9.90 -10.88 -18.39
CA TYR A 95 -11.19 -10.18 -18.48
C TYR A 95 -11.09 -8.80 -19.13
N ALA A 96 -9.95 -8.10 -18.96
CA ALA A 96 -9.74 -6.75 -19.45
C ALA A 96 -10.01 -6.59 -20.96
N SER A 97 -9.39 -7.43 -21.79
CA SER A 97 -9.58 -7.42 -23.26
C SER A 97 -11.06 -7.63 -23.64
N TYR A 98 -11.74 -8.58 -23.01
CA TYR A 98 -13.17 -8.80 -23.25
C TYR A 98 -14.02 -7.62 -22.78
N ALA A 99 -13.67 -6.99 -21.66
CA ALA A 99 -14.42 -5.86 -21.09
C ALA A 99 -14.31 -4.60 -21.96
N ILE A 100 -13.11 -4.26 -22.43
CA ILE A 100 -12.87 -3.16 -23.38
C ILE A 100 -13.66 -3.41 -24.66
N ARG A 101 -13.50 -4.59 -25.29
CA ARG A 101 -14.24 -4.95 -26.51
C ARG A 101 -15.76 -4.91 -26.33
N MET A 102 -16.29 -5.39 -25.20
CA MET A 102 -17.72 -5.31 -24.91
C MET A 102 -18.19 -3.87 -24.67
N PHE A 103 -17.36 -3.01 -24.07
CA PHE A 103 -17.67 -1.59 -23.88
C PHE A 103 -17.71 -0.88 -25.24
N ALA A 104 -16.65 -1.02 -26.04
CA ALA A 104 -16.54 -0.47 -27.40
C ALA A 104 -17.71 -0.91 -28.29
N ALA A 105 -18.02 -2.20 -28.31
CA ALA A 105 -19.14 -2.76 -29.07
C ALA A 105 -20.53 -2.33 -28.55
N LEU A 106 -20.62 -1.56 -27.45
CA LEU A 106 -21.89 -1.09 -26.87
C LEU A 106 -21.99 0.44 -26.75
N LYS A 107 -20.87 1.19 -26.67
CA LYS A 107 -20.87 2.63 -26.38
C LYS A 107 -21.70 3.46 -27.36
N ASP A 108 -21.70 3.14 -28.65
CA ASP A 108 -22.43 3.88 -29.69
C ASP A 108 -23.87 3.40 -29.93
N LYS A 109 -24.30 2.33 -29.25
CA LYS A 109 -25.62 1.71 -29.49
C LYS A 109 -26.68 2.38 -28.63
N ASP A 110 -27.67 2.99 -29.28
CA ASP A 110 -28.83 3.62 -28.61
C ASP A 110 -29.48 2.68 -27.59
N THR A 111 -29.25 2.97 -26.31
CA THR A 111 -29.68 2.15 -25.17
C THR A 111 -31.20 2.06 -25.03
N ARG A 112 -31.95 2.96 -25.68
CA ARG A 112 -33.42 2.90 -25.75
C ARG A 112 -33.92 1.75 -26.65
N LYS A 113 -33.06 1.18 -27.49
CA LYS A 113 -33.40 -0.01 -28.29
C LYS A 113 -33.48 -1.24 -27.39
N SER A 114 -34.62 -1.95 -27.48
CA SER A 114 -34.89 -3.15 -26.68
C SER A 114 -33.72 -4.14 -26.76
N GLY A 115 -33.26 -4.61 -25.60
CA GLY A 115 -32.17 -5.57 -25.48
C GLY A 115 -30.75 -4.99 -25.40
N ILE A 116 -30.51 -3.69 -25.64
CA ILE A 116 -29.15 -3.09 -25.56
C ILE A 116 -28.79 -2.58 -24.16
N PHE A 117 -29.73 -1.93 -23.47
CA PHE A 117 -29.48 -1.35 -22.14
C PHE A 117 -28.94 -2.36 -21.10
N LYS A 118 -29.62 -3.49 -20.94
CA LYS A 118 -29.26 -4.51 -19.93
C LYS A 118 -27.81 -5.05 -20.10
N PRO A 119 -27.37 -5.47 -21.31
CA PRO A 119 -25.98 -5.84 -21.56
C PRO A 119 -24.98 -4.74 -21.17
N PHE A 120 -25.14 -3.52 -21.67
CA PHE A 120 -24.18 -2.44 -21.45
C PHE A 120 -24.11 -2.04 -19.97
N ARG A 121 -25.27 -1.95 -19.31
CA ARG A 121 -25.38 -1.76 -17.86
C ARG A 121 -24.61 -2.82 -17.07
N LEU A 122 -24.62 -4.09 -17.51
CA LEU A 122 -23.88 -5.18 -16.86
C LEU A 122 -22.37 -5.09 -17.08
N VAL A 123 -21.89 -4.71 -18.27
CA VAL A 123 -20.45 -4.49 -18.55
C VAL A 123 -19.91 -3.39 -17.63
N VAL A 124 -20.57 -2.23 -17.61
CA VAL A 124 -20.19 -1.09 -16.74
C VAL A 124 -20.29 -1.46 -15.27
N HIS A 125 -21.24 -2.31 -14.86
CA HIS A 125 -21.39 -2.73 -13.46
C HIS A 125 -20.36 -3.74 -12.99
N VAL A 126 -19.89 -4.67 -13.84
CA VAL A 126 -18.77 -5.55 -13.50
C VAL A 126 -17.46 -4.76 -13.43
N LEU A 127 -17.25 -3.80 -14.35
CA LEU A 127 -16.13 -2.87 -14.27
C LEU A 127 -16.17 -2.09 -12.93
N TRP A 128 -17.28 -1.39 -12.64
CA TRP A 128 -17.44 -0.61 -11.40
C TRP A 128 -17.25 -1.46 -10.12
N ALA A 129 -17.69 -2.71 -10.13
CA ALA A 129 -17.61 -3.59 -8.97
C ALA A 129 -16.18 -4.04 -8.63
N TYR A 130 -15.28 -4.13 -9.61
CA TYR A 130 -13.98 -4.79 -9.44
C TYR A 130 -12.75 -3.93 -9.79
N THR A 131 -12.90 -2.83 -10.53
CA THR A 131 -11.76 -1.95 -10.86
C THR A 131 -11.08 -1.30 -9.66
N SER A 132 -11.70 -1.22 -8.49
CA SER A 132 -11.09 -0.72 -7.25
C SER A 132 -10.39 -1.79 -6.40
N TYR A 133 -10.36 -3.05 -6.86
CA TYR A 133 -9.92 -4.20 -6.05
C TYR A 133 -8.67 -4.91 -6.59
N SER A 134 -8.21 -4.60 -7.80
CA SER A 134 -6.98 -5.14 -8.39
C SER A 134 -6.28 -4.09 -9.24
N GLU A 135 -5.03 -3.76 -8.88
CA GLU A 135 -4.20 -2.88 -9.72
C GLU A 135 -3.87 -3.56 -11.06
N ASN A 136 -3.64 -4.88 -11.05
CA ASN A 136 -3.33 -5.64 -12.26
C ASN A 136 -4.50 -5.58 -13.26
N LEU A 137 -5.73 -5.78 -12.78
CA LEU A 137 -6.93 -5.59 -13.61
C LEU A 137 -7.04 -4.15 -14.15
N SER A 138 -6.68 -3.13 -13.36
CA SER A 138 -6.65 -1.73 -13.81
C SER A 138 -5.59 -1.48 -14.88
N ARG A 139 -4.41 -2.10 -14.75
CA ARG A 139 -3.29 -1.95 -15.69
C ARG A 139 -3.66 -2.52 -17.05
N ASP A 140 -4.09 -3.79 -17.10
CA ASP A 140 -4.55 -4.45 -18.32
C ASP A 140 -5.81 -3.80 -18.94
N LEU A 141 -6.58 -3.02 -18.15
CA LEU A 141 -7.69 -2.21 -18.64
C LEU A 141 -7.28 -0.84 -19.19
N THR A 142 -6.06 -0.35 -18.94
CA THR A 142 -5.64 1.03 -19.29
C THR A 142 -4.36 1.13 -20.12
N ASP A 143 -3.57 0.06 -20.16
CA ASP A 143 -2.36 -0.08 -20.96
C ASP A 143 -2.47 -1.31 -21.86
N THR A 144 -3.13 -1.11 -23.00
CA THR A 144 -3.42 -2.12 -24.05
C THR A 144 -2.38 -2.16 -25.17
N GLY A 145 -1.25 -1.45 -25.02
CA GLY A 145 -0.27 -1.27 -26.09
C GLY A 145 -0.81 -0.38 -27.21
N GLU A 146 -1.12 -0.98 -28.36
CA GLU A 146 -1.54 -0.27 -29.58
C GLU A 146 -3.05 0.05 -29.65
N ASP A 147 -3.89 -0.75 -28.97
CA ASP A 147 -5.35 -0.58 -28.96
C ASP A 147 -5.82 0.50 -27.95
N ASN A 148 -7.03 1.04 -28.15
CA ASN A 148 -7.71 1.89 -27.17
C ASN A 148 -7.88 1.20 -25.81
N GLY A 149 -7.46 1.86 -24.73
CA GLY A 149 -7.73 1.42 -23.36
C GLY A 149 -9.15 1.79 -22.89
N LEU A 150 -9.49 1.37 -21.67
CA LEU A 150 -10.79 1.70 -21.06
C LEU A 150 -10.96 3.20 -20.81
N ILE A 151 -9.87 3.96 -20.58
CA ILE A 151 -9.95 5.41 -20.40
C ILE A 151 -10.39 6.07 -21.71
N GLU A 152 -9.81 5.67 -22.85
CA GLU A 152 -10.18 6.11 -24.19
C GLU A 152 -11.64 5.80 -24.50
N GLU A 153 -12.04 4.52 -24.34
CA GLU A 153 -13.39 4.06 -24.61
C GLU A 153 -14.46 4.76 -23.76
N VAL A 154 -14.15 5.05 -22.50
CA VAL A 154 -15.02 5.84 -21.62
C VAL A 154 -15.03 7.32 -22.02
N CYS A 155 -13.90 7.90 -22.42
CA CYS A 155 -13.82 9.30 -22.82
C CYS A 155 -14.60 9.56 -24.10
N ASP A 156 -14.54 8.65 -25.08
CA ASP A 156 -15.41 8.65 -26.26
C ASP A 156 -16.89 8.65 -25.85
N PHE A 157 -17.29 7.68 -25.02
CA PHE A 157 -18.68 7.53 -24.55
C PHE A 157 -19.21 8.81 -23.86
N LEU A 158 -18.41 9.43 -22.99
CA LEU A 158 -18.77 10.68 -22.32
C LEU A 158 -18.68 11.91 -23.25
N SER A 159 -17.96 11.82 -24.37
CA SER A 159 -17.87 12.88 -25.39
C SER A 159 -19.05 12.86 -26.37
N GLN A 160 -19.70 11.72 -26.58
CA GLN A 160 -20.84 11.58 -27.49
C GLN A 160 -21.95 12.63 -27.21
N PRO A 161 -22.49 13.32 -28.24
CA PRO A 161 -23.50 14.38 -28.07
C PRO A 161 -24.78 13.96 -27.33
N HIS A 162 -25.06 12.66 -27.26
CA HIS A 162 -26.26 12.12 -26.61
C HIS A 162 -26.05 11.70 -25.14
N ASN A 163 -24.84 11.82 -24.58
CA ASN A 163 -24.53 11.52 -23.16
C ASN A 163 -24.21 12.78 -22.34
N THR A 164 -24.63 13.94 -22.83
CA THR A 164 -24.49 15.23 -22.14
C THR A 164 -25.26 15.26 -20.80
N PRO A 165 -24.89 16.15 -19.86
CA PRO A 165 -25.63 16.42 -18.62
C PRO A 165 -27.15 16.59 -18.83
N THR A 166 -27.54 17.30 -19.88
CA THR A 166 -28.94 17.56 -20.23
C THR A 166 -29.67 16.29 -20.68
N GLU A 167 -29.00 15.38 -21.38
CA GLU A 167 -29.57 14.08 -21.79
C GLU A 167 -29.60 13.06 -20.65
N MET A 168 -28.56 13.07 -19.80
CA MET A 168 -28.50 12.30 -18.57
C MET A 168 -29.71 12.58 -17.67
N MET A 169 -30.07 13.85 -17.49
CA MET A 169 -31.19 14.27 -16.65
C MET A 169 -32.57 13.93 -17.20
N LYS A 170 -32.71 13.66 -18.51
CA LYS A 170 -34.00 13.27 -19.13
C LYS A 170 -34.31 11.78 -19.00
N ASN A 171 -33.31 10.93 -18.77
CA ASN A 171 -33.49 9.48 -18.82
C ASN A 171 -32.73 8.76 -17.69
N LYS A 172 -33.47 8.11 -16.79
CA LYS A 172 -32.92 7.34 -15.65
C LYS A 172 -31.94 6.24 -16.07
N ASP A 173 -32.10 5.66 -17.27
CA ASP A 173 -31.19 4.64 -17.78
C ASP A 173 -29.85 5.24 -18.24
N LYS A 174 -29.88 6.43 -18.86
CA LYS A 174 -28.67 7.22 -19.15
C LYS A 174 -28.00 7.70 -17.86
N GLU A 175 -28.77 8.27 -16.94
CA GLU A 175 -28.32 8.67 -15.61
C GLU A 175 -27.56 7.54 -14.90
N HIS A 176 -28.16 6.36 -14.84
CA HIS A 176 -27.56 5.19 -14.19
C HIS A 176 -26.28 4.74 -14.90
N ILE A 177 -26.24 4.66 -16.23
CA ILE A 177 -25.03 4.27 -16.97
C ILE A 177 -23.93 5.33 -16.82
N ILE A 178 -24.18 6.59 -17.17
CA ILE A 178 -23.18 7.67 -17.14
C ILE A 178 -22.59 7.83 -15.73
N MET A 179 -23.42 7.81 -14.69
CA MET A 179 -22.94 7.84 -13.29
C MET A 179 -22.06 6.62 -12.98
N SER A 180 -22.47 5.41 -13.37
CA SER A 180 -21.67 4.19 -13.16
C SER A 180 -20.35 4.20 -13.94
N THR A 181 -20.34 4.81 -15.13
CA THR A 181 -19.13 4.97 -15.96
C THR A 181 -18.16 5.98 -15.35
N ILE A 182 -18.64 7.10 -14.80
CA ILE A 182 -17.80 8.04 -14.03
C ILE A 182 -17.24 7.34 -12.77
N SER A 183 -18.01 6.46 -12.11
CA SER A 183 -17.48 5.63 -11.02
C SER A 183 -16.32 4.71 -11.44
N VAL A 184 -16.30 4.22 -12.69
CA VAL A 184 -15.20 3.40 -13.20
C VAL A 184 -13.92 4.21 -13.31
N LEU A 185 -13.99 5.43 -13.88
CA LEU A 185 -12.86 6.37 -13.92
C LEU A 185 -12.34 6.68 -12.51
N ARG A 186 -13.25 7.00 -11.58
CA ARG A 186 -12.92 7.29 -10.17
C ARG A 186 -12.18 6.13 -9.49
N ASN A 187 -12.56 4.89 -9.78
CA ASN A 187 -11.92 3.71 -9.21
C ASN A 187 -10.49 3.54 -9.73
N ILE A 188 -10.28 3.55 -11.06
CA ILE A 188 -8.93 3.36 -11.64
C ILE A 188 -8.00 4.56 -11.38
N ALA A 189 -8.54 5.76 -11.22
CA ALA A 189 -7.81 6.97 -10.79
C ALA A 189 -7.17 6.88 -9.38
N THR A 190 -7.38 5.78 -8.65
CA THR A 190 -6.65 5.49 -7.40
C THR A 190 -5.27 4.88 -7.61
N TYR A 191 -4.93 4.43 -8.82
CA TYR A 191 -3.64 3.80 -9.13
C TYR A 191 -2.70 4.73 -9.92
N LYS A 192 -1.44 4.81 -9.46
CA LYS A 192 -0.42 5.73 -10.00
C LYS A 192 -0.15 5.58 -11.51
N HIS A 193 -0.29 4.36 -12.06
CA HIS A 193 -0.06 4.09 -13.48
C HIS A 193 -1.06 4.82 -14.41
N THR A 194 -2.26 5.16 -13.93
CA THR A 194 -3.30 5.81 -14.74
C THR A 194 -3.12 7.32 -14.92
N VAL A 195 -2.39 7.98 -14.00
CA VAL A 195 -2.33 9.45 -13.89
C VAL A 195 -1.90 10.14 -15.20
N PRO A 196 -0.88 9.66 -15.96
CA PRO A 196 -0.52 10.28 -17.23
C PRO A 196 -1.63 10.21 -18.28
N ARG A 197 -2.36 9.09 -18.37
CA ARG A 197 -3.47 8.92 -19.32
C ARG A 197 -4.65 9.84 -18.99
N PHE A 198 -4.95 10.02 -17.70
CA PHE A 198 -5.95 10.97 -17.23
C PHE A 198 -5.62 12.44 -17.59
N GLN A 199 -4.34 12.79 -17.65
CA GLN A 199 -3.87 14.12 -18.08
C GLN A 199 -3.87 14.25 -19.62
N ASP A 200 -3.31 13.26 -20.32
CA ASP A 200 -3.22 13.24 -21.80
C ASP A 200 -4.62 13.31 -22.47
N MET A 201 -5.68 12.83 -21.80
CA MET A 201 -7.07 12.87 -22.29
C MET A 201 -7.94 14.02 -21.74
N ASP A 202 -7.42 14.93 -20.91
CA ASP A 202 -8.17 15.99 -20.19
C ASP A 202 -9.51 15.52 -19.58
N VAL A 203 -9.45 14.37 -18.92
CA VAL A 203 -10.64 13.74 -18.31
C VAL A 203 -11.23 14.63 -17.20
N PHE A 204 -10.39 15.47 -16.58
CA PHE A 204 -10.84 16.46 -15.61
C PHE A 204 -11.90 17.39 -16.20
N ASN A 205 -11.65 18.05 -17.33
CA ASN A 205 -12.66 18.93 -17.94
C ASN A 205 -13.81 18.14 -18.58
N LEU A 206 -13.55 16.94 -19.10
CA LEU A 206 -14.59 16.05 -19.64
C LEU A 206 -15.66 15.72 -18.58
N VAL A 207 -15.21 15.42 -17.35
CA VAL A 207 -16.04 15.12 -16.17
C VAL A 207 -16.58 16.40 -15.52
N LYS A 208 -15.83 17.52 -15.52
CA LYS A 208 -16.26 18.85 -15.01
C LYS A 208 -17.63 19.26 -15.53
N ARG A 209 -17.97 18.95 -16.78
CA ARG A 209 -19.30 19.24 -17.39
C ARG A 209 -20.49 18.68 -16.59
N TYR A 210 -20.31 17.67 -15.74
CA TYR A 210 -21.38 17.09 -14.91
C TYR A 210 -21.51 17.75 -13.52
N SER A 211 -20.66 18.73 -13.15
CA SER A 211 -20.66 19.38 -11.82
C SER A 211 -21.96 20.13 -11.50
N ASP A 212 -22.60 20.67 -12.53
CA ASP A 212 -23.69 21.63 -12.40
C ASP A 212 -25.05 20.95 -12.27
N ILE A 213 -25.10 19.62 -12.45
CA ILE A 213 -26.30 18.81 -12.24
C ILE A 213 -26.66 18.84 -10.76
N ASP A 214 -27.80 19.42 -10.39
CA ASP A 214 -28.25 19.46 -8.98
C ASP A 214 -28.84 18.13 -8.48
N LYS A 215 -28.04 17.07 -8.55
CA LYS A 215 -28.27 15.77 -7.92
C LYS A 215 -27.06 15.38 -7.09
N LYS A 216 -27.32 15.08 -5.82
CA LYS A 216 -26.34 14.80 -4.77
C LYS A 216 -25.32 13.72 -5.15
N ASP A 217 -25.80 12.55 -5.56
CA ASP A 217 -24.94 11.43 -6.01
C ASP A 217 -24.04 11.82 -7.19
N ILE A 218 -24.57 12.61 -8.14
CA ILE A 218 -23.85 13.00 -9.36
C ILE A 218 -22.80 14.07 -9.05
N LYS A 219 -23.13 15.08 -8.22
CA LYS A 219 -22.14 16.03 -7.70
C LYS A 219 -21.02 15.32 -6.97
N LEU A 220 -21.36 14.36 -6.10
CA LEU A 220 -20.35 13.61 -5.34
C LEU A 220 -19.44 12.77 -6.24
N ILE A 221 -19.99 11.94 -7.15
CA ILE A 221 -19.15 11.11 -8.04
C ILE A 221 -18.27 11.99 -8.94
N THR A 222 -18.82 13.10 -9.46
CA THR A 222 -18.10 14.05 -10.32
C THR A 222 -16.93 14.70 -9.58
N TYR A 223 -17.19 15.34 -8.44
CA TYR A 223 -16.15 16.05 -7.68
C TYR A 223 -15.09 15.09 -7.10
N THR A 224 -15.47 13.87 -6.70
CA THR A 224 -14.49 12.89 -6.19
C THR A 224 -13.62 12.29 -7.29
N THR A 225 -14.17 12.09 -8.49
CA THR A 225 -13.37 11.74 -9.69
C THR A 225 -12.40 12.86 -10.04
N MET A 226 -12.91 14.09 -10.14
CA MET A 226 -12.09 15.28 -10.43
C MET A 226 -11.00 15.52 -9.39
N ALA A 227 -11.27 15.27 -8.11
CA ALA A 227 -10.31 15.46 -7.03
C ALA A 227 -9.09 14.55 -7.17
N LEU A 228 -9.27 13.26 -7.49
CA LEU A 228 -8.16 12.31 -7.68
C LEU A 228 -7.24 12.73 -8.84
N ILE A 229 -7.83 13.12 -9.98
CA ILE A 229 -7.11 13.40 -11.23
C ILE A 229 -6.70 14.88 -11.37
N ALA A 230 -6.94 15.70 -10.35
CA ALA A 230 -6.58 17.12 -10.36
C ALA A 230 -5.07 17.32 -10.28
N THR A 231 -4.55 18.17 -11.17
CA THR A 231 -3.30 18.90 -10.95
C THR A 231 -3.43 19.89 -9.79
N GLU A 232 -2.31 20.38 -9.26
CA GLU A 232 -2.30 21.33 -8.13
C GLU A 232 -3.16 22.58 -8.37
N LYS A 233 -3.14 23.13 -9.58
CA LYS A 233 -4.01 24.24 -10.00
C LYS A 233 -5.50 23.86 -9.94
N GLN A 234 -5.85 22.69 -10.46
CA GLN A 234 -7.23 22.19 -10.52
C GLN A 234 -7.77 21.85 -9.11
N ALA A 235 -6.93 21.39 -8.19
CA ALA A 235 -7.30 21.17 -6.80
C ALA A 235 -7.65 22.50 -6.10
N LYS A 236 -6.89 23.58 -6.37
CA LYS A 236 -7.20 24.93 -5.88
C LYS A 236 -8.54 25.43 -6.41
N GLU A 237 -8.82 25.27 -7.71
CA GLU A 237 -10.14 25.55 -8.31
C GLU A 237 -11.27 24.78 -7.60
N LEU A 238 -11.09 23.48 -7.34
CA LEU A 238 -12.08 22.64 -6.64
C LEU A 238 -12.36 23.14 -5.20
N THR A 239 -11.32 23.48 -4.44
CA THR A 239 -11.48 23.98 -3.06
C THR A 239 -12.12 25.35 -2.95
N ALA A 240 -12.06 26.18 -4.00
CA ALA A 240 -12.78 27.46 -4.04
C ALA A 240 -14.31 27.27 -4.12
N GLY A 241 -14.78 26.11 -4.60
CA GLY A 241 -16.19 25.70 -4.64
C GLY A 241 -16.74 25.30 -3.26
N LEU A 242 -16.71 26.25 -2.31
CA LEU A 242 -16.91 26.01 -0.87
C LEU A 242 -18.19 25.23 -0.54
N ASP A 243 -19.31 25.50 -1.22
CA ASP A 243 -20.60 24.82 -0.96
C ASP A 243 -20.53 23.31 -1.26
N THR A 244 -19.91 22.91 -2.38
CA THR A 244 -19.76 21.49 -2.71
C THR A 244 -18.74 20.82 -1.79
N PHE A 245 -17.66 21.52 -1.42
CA PHE A 245 -16.69 20.99 -0.47
C PHE A 245 -17.33 20.79 0.93
N GLN A 246 -18.09 21.76 1.43
CA GLN A 246 -18.92 21.61 2.64
C GLN A 246 -19.90 20.44 2.53
N TYR A 247 -20.50 20.22 1.35
CA TYR A 247 -21.41 19.10 1.13
C TYR A 247 -20.71 17.74 1.24
N ILE A 248 -19.50 17.59 0.68
CA ILE A 248 -18.67 16.38 0.82
C ILE A 248 -18.33 16.14 2.30
N VAL A 249 -17.81 17.16 3.00
CA VAL A 249 -17.48 17.07 4.43
C VAL A 249 -18.70 16.72 5.28
N ARG A 250 -19.88 17.25 4.95
CA ARG A 250 -21.15 16.90 5.61
C ARG A 250 -21.53 15.44 5.40
N LEU A 251 -21.38 14.90 4.20
CA LEU A 251 -21.64 13.48 3.93
C LEU A 251 -20.68 12.56 4.69
N MET A 252 -19.39 12.91 4.72
CA MET A 252 -18.40 12.20 5.54
C MET A 252 -18.83 12.17 7.00
N SER A 253 -19.16 13.33 7.58
CA SER A 253 -19.62 13.47 8.97
C SER A 253 -20.93 12.73 9.30
N LEU A 254 -21.68 12.30 8.29
CA LEU A 254 -22.87 11.44 8.41
C LEU A 254 -22.52 9.95 8.28
N ALA A 255 -21.50 9.59 7.50
CA ALA A 255 -21.07 8.21 7.24
C ALA A 255 -20.22 7.60 8.37
N VAL A 256 -19.45 8.42 9.10
CA VAL A 256 -18.58 7.99 10.22
C VAL A 256 -19.32 7.03 11.16
N GLY A 257 -18.75 5.84 11.36
CA GLY A 257 -19.25 4.88 12.37
C GLY A 257 -20.62 4.26 12.08
N ARG A 258 -21.12 4.28 10.84
CA ARG A 258 -22.28 3.46 10.41
C ARG A 258 -21.85 2.07 9.94
N ASP A 259 -22.64 1.04 10.25
CA ASP A 259 -22.38 -0.35 9.83
C ASP A 259 -22.47 -0.57 8.31
N ASP A 260 -21.59 -1.43 7.78
CA ASP A 260 -21.40 -1.71 6.34
C ASP A 260 -22.68 -2.06 5.57
N ILE A 261 -23.62 -2.75 6.21
CA ILE A 261 -24.85 -3.24 5.56
C ILE A 261 -25.73 -2.09 5.06
N ASN A 262 -25.63 -0.89 5.66
CA ASN A 262 -26.27 0.31 5.15
C ASN A 262 -25.34 1.19 4.29
N ARG A 263 -24.01 1.13 4.47
CA ARG A 263 -23.03 1.82 3.58
C ARG A 263 -23.26 1.45 2.10
N ILE A 264 -23.58 0.18 1.82
CA ILE A 264 -23.88 -0.33 0.46
C ILE A 264 -25.07 0.40 -0.21
N LYS A 265 -26.06 0.86 0.56
CA LYS A 265 -27.25 1.56 0.02
C LYS A 265 -26.97 3.03 -0.28
N GLU A 266 -26.09 3.67 0.49
CA GLU A 266 -25.70 5.08 0.29
C GLU A 266 -24.53 5.24 -0.70
N ARG A 267 -23.91 4.13 -1.17
CA ARG A 267 -22.92 4.03 -2.27
C ARG A 267 -21.49 4.57 -2.02
N TYR A 268 -21.19 5.07 -0.83
CA TYR A 268 -19.87 5.62 -0.49
C TYR A 268 -19.44 5.18 0.91
N MET A 269 -18.18 4.80 1.09
CA MET A 269 -17.60 4.63 2.42
C MET A 269 -16.95 5.94 2.89
N SER A 270 -16.96 6.13 4.20
CA SER A 270 -16.25 7.20 4.92
C SER A 270 -14.76 7.22 4.56
N SER A 271 -14.11 6.05 4.48
CA SER A 271 -12.73 5.85 4.06
C SER A 271 -12.47 6.31 2.61
N ASP A 272 -13.31 5.90 1.66
CA ASP A 272 -13.25 6.37 0.25
C ASP A 272 -13.23 7.90 0.20
N LEU A 273 -14.11 8.53 0.96
CA LEU A 273 -14.27 9.98 0.97
C LEU A 273 -13.05 10.71 1.55
N VAL A 274 -12.34 10.13 2.53
CA VAL A 274 -11.07 10.72 3.01
C VAL A 274 -9.96 10.59 1.99
N LEU A 275 -9.92 9.52 1.16
CA LEU A 275 -8.92 9.40 0.08
C LEU A 275 -8.98 10.60 -0.86
N TYR A 276 -10.18 11.00 -1.29
CA TYR A 276 -10.37 12.18 -2.15
C TYR A 276 -10.00 13.49 -1.43
N LEU A 277 -10.25 13.58 -0.11
CA LEU A 277 -9.80 14.72 0.68
C LEU A 277 -8.28 14.78 0.84
N ASN A 278 -7.55 13.67 0.90
CA ASN A 278 -6.09 13.70 1.09
C ASN A 278 -5.41 14.51 -0.03
N LYS A 279 -5.69 14.17 -1.30
CA LYS A 279 -5.22 14.91 -2.48
C LYS A 279 -5.56 16.41 -2.37
N LEU A 280 -6.81 16.75 -2.02
CA LEU A 280 -7.22 18.15 -1.83
C LEU A 280 -6.55 18.86 -0.64
N THR A 281 -6.21 18.16 0.45
CA THR A 281 -5.48 18.76 1.60
C THR A 281 -4.00 19.01 1.32
N ILE A 282 -3.45 18.39 0.28
CA ILE A 282 -2.07 18.59 -0.18
C ILE A 282 -2.00 19.69 -1.22
N ASP A 283 -2.96 19.71 -2.15
CA ASP A 283 -2.90 20.50 -3.38
C ASP A 283 -3.85 21.70 -3.42
N GLY A 284 -4.94 21.71 -2.63
CA GLY A 284 -5.97 22.74 -2.64
C GLY A 284 -5.72 23.92 -1.67
N ASP A 285 -6.66 24.86 -1.63
CA ASP A 285 -6.68 25.93 -0.63
C ASP A 285 -7.06 25.38 0.75
N ILE A 286 -6.03 25.10 1.55
CA ILE A 286 -6.17 24.67 2.94
C ILE A 286 -6.98 25.66 3.80
N VAL A 287 -6.98 26.97 3.49
CA VAL A 287 -7.77 27.97 4.23
C VAL A 287 -9.25 27.89 3.85
N ALA A 288 -9.59 27.50 2.63
CA ALA A 288 -10.96 27.14 2.25
C ALA A 288 -11.41 25.84 2.92
N ILE A 289 -10.55 24.81 2.93
CA ILE A 289 -10.82 23.52 3.60
C ILE A 289 -11.11 23.71 5.09
N LEU A 290 -10.27 24.46 5.80
CA LEU A 290 -10.38 24.70 7.25
C LEU A 290 -11.57 25.56 7.68
N LYS A 291 -12.23 26.27 6.74
CA LYS A 291 -13.51 26.96 7.01
C LYS A 291 -14.70 25.99 7.12
N THR A 292 -14.50 24.70 6.87
CA THR A 292 -15.55 23.67 6.97
C THR A 292 -15.43 22.85 8.25
N ASN A 293 -16.47 22.07 8.56
CA ASN A 293 -16.54 21.22 9.77
C ASN A 293 -15.66 19.95 9.70
N ILE A 294 -14.51 20.04 9.02
CA ILE A 294 -13.64 18.90 8.69
C ILE A 294 -12.81 18.43 9.89
N LEU A 295 -12.23 19.32 10.70
CA LEU A 295 -11.47 18.92 11.89
C LEU A 295 -12.33 18.18 12.93
N ASP A 296 -13.58 18.62 13.08
CA ASP A 296 -14.61 17.96 13.90
C ASP A 296 -15.01 16.59 13.32
N THR A 297 -14.99 16.45 12.00
CA THR A 297 -15.26 15.17 11.31
C THR A 297 -14.10 14.21 11.51
N PHE A 298 -12.86 14.66 11.32
CA PHE A 298 -11.65 13.92 11.65
C PHE A 298 -11.60 13.52 13.13
N PHE A 299 -12.02 14.38 14.06
CA PHE A 299 -12.13 14.04 15.49
C PHE A 299 -13.10 12.87 15.77
N LYS A 300 -14.18 12.73 14.99
CA LYS A 300 -15.05 11.55 15.05
C LYS A 300 -14.38 10.32 14.44
N MET A 301 -13.77 10.48 13.26
CA MET A 301 -13.15 9.36 12.51
C MET A 301 -11.96 8.75 13.24
N LEU A 302 -11.12 9.55 13.91
CA LEU A 302 -10.06 9.06 14.80
C LEU A 302 -10.57 8.19 15.98
N LYS A 303 -11.86 8.24 16.27
CA LYS A 303 -12.53 7.45 17.33
C LYS A 303 -13.43 6.34 16.78
N ALA A 304 -13.48 6.17 15.46
CA ALA A 304 -14.23 5.09 14.83
C ALA A 304 -13.52 3.73 15.03
N PRO A 305 -14.27 2.62 15.14
CA PRO A 305 -13.67 1.28 15.20
C PRO A 305 -12.96 0.90 13.89
N ASP A 306 -13.44 1.45 12.77
CA ASP A 306 -12.92 1.25 11.42
C ASP A 306 -11.45 1.72 11.32
N ARG A 307 -10.55 0.81 10.93
CA ARG A 307 -9.10 1.09 10.79
C ARG A 307 -8.84 2.13 9.71
N GLU A 308 -9.53 2.04 8.58
CA GLU A 308 -9.25 2.84 7.39
C GLU A 308 -9.76 4.27 7.60
N GLU A 309 -10.89 4.45 8.30
CA GLU A 309 -11.33 5.77 8.78
C GLU A 309 -10.25 6.45 9.63
N ARG A 310 -9.66 5.74 10.60
CA ARG A 310 -8.58 6.29 11.46
C ARG A 310 -7.31 6.57 10.66
N LEU A 311 -6.83 5.62 9.86
CA LEU A 311 -5.59 5.74 9.09
C LEU A 311 -5.64 6.90 8.09
N ARG A 312 -6.66 6.97 7.24
CA ARG A 312 -6.78 8.05 6.26
C ARG A 312 -6.89 9.41 6.95
N THR A 313 -7.53 9.46 8.12
CA THR A 313 -7.61 10.68 8.94
C THR A 313 -6.25 11.11 9.50
N THR A 314 -5.40 10.20 10.00
CA THR A 314 -4.07 10.59 10.49
C THR A 314 -3.16 11.05 9.35
N ILE A 315 -3.23 10.42 8.18
CA ILE A 315 -2.54 10.88 6.96
C ILE A 315 -2.96 12.30 6.59
N CYS A 316 -4.27 12.58 6.48
CA CYS A 316 -4.79 13.92 6.17
C CYS A 316 -4.36 14.97 7.20
N LEU A 317 -4.49 14.69 8.50
CA LEU A 317 -4.07 15.64 9.54
C LEU A 317 -2.55 15.90 9.50
N TYR A 318 -1.73 14.87 9.26
CA TYR A 318 -0.29 15.03 9.11
C TYR A 318 0.04 15.86 7.86
N ASN A 319 -0.61 15.62 6.72
CA ASN A 319 -0.46 16.47 5.52
C ASN A 319 -0.87 17.93 5.75
N ILE A 320 -1.99 18.18 6.44
CA ILE A 320 -2.44 19.53 6.84
C ILE A 320 -1.38 20.22 7.72
N SER A 321 -0.73 19.49 8.62
CA SER A 321 0.26 20.04 9.56
C SER A 321 1.54 20.60 8.92
N PHE A 322 1.80 20.35 7.63
CA PHE A 322 2.89 21.03 6.91
C PHE A 322 2.58 22.52 6.66
N ASN A 323 1.31 22.91 6.59
CA ASN A 323 0.91 24.31 6.44
C ASN A 323 0.79 25.02 7.82
N PRO A 324 1.30 26.27 7.99
CA PRO A 324 1.17 27.02 9.23
C PRO A 324 -0.28 27.21 9.71
N ASN A 325 -1.21 27.52 8.80
CA ASN A 325 -2.63 27.70 9.12
C ASN A 325 -3.26 26.36 9.52
N GLY A 326 -2.81 25.25 8.91
CA GLY A 326 -3.18 23.88 9.27
C GLY A 326 -2.77 23.52 10.69
N ARG A 327 -1.51 23.80 11.07
CA ARG A 327 -1.04 23.61 12.45
C ARG A 327 -1.89 24.38 13.45
N GLU A 328 -2.11 25.66 13.18
CA GLU A 328 -2.79 26.53 14.14
C GLU A 328 -4.28 26.19 14.29
N ALA A 329 -4.98 25.91 13.18
CA ALA A 329 -6.36 25.44 13.23
C ALA A 329 -6.50 24.09 13.98
N ILE A 330 -5.55 23.18 13.82
CA ILE A 330 -5.53 21.92 14.60
C ILE A 330 -5.33 22.21 16.09
N ARG A 331 -4.31 23.01 16.48
CA ARG A 331 -4.04 23.37 17.89
C ARG A 331 -5.24 24.02 18.58
N GLN A 332 -5.89 24.96 17.89
CA GLN A 332 -7.07 25.68 18.41
C GLN A 332 -8.33 24.81 18.50
N HIS A 333 -8.35 23.64 17.83
CA HIS A 333 -9.53 22.78 17.80
C HIS A 333 -9.76 22.06 19.15
N LYS A 334 -10.53 22.72 20.03
CA LYS A 334 -10.90 22.36 21.41
C LYS A 334 -10.91 20.86 21.76
N ASN A 335 -11.48 20.03 20.90
CA ASN A 335 -11.65 18.60 21.16
C ASN A 335 -10.57 17.71 20.52
N LEU A 336 -9.94 18.16 19.44
CA LEU A 336 -9.03 17.36 18.61
C LEU A 336 -7.61 17.39 19.18
N TYR A 337 -7.02 18.58 19.33
CA TYR A 337 -5.63 18.67 19.79
C TYR A 337 -5.38 17.98 21.14
N PRO A 338 -6.25 18.13 22.17
CA PRO A 338 -6.06 17.41 23.44
C PRO A 338 -6.25 15.90 23.36
N CYS A 339 -6.88 15.35 22.31
CA CYS A 339 -7.04 13.91 22.16
C CYS A 339 -5.89 13.25 21.39
N LEU A 340 -5.17 13.96 20.50
CA LEU A 340 -4.11 13.38 19.67
C LEU A 340 -3.06 12.62 20.50
N THR A 341 -2.51 13.25 21.55
CA THR A 341 -1.52 12.66 22.46
C THR A 341 -2.07 11.47 23.27
N THR A 342 -3.39 11.43 23.49
CA THR A 342 -4.05 10.30 24.17
C THR A 342 -4.25 9.13 23.20
N ILE A 343 -4.58 9.41 21.94
CA ILE A 343 -4.76 8.40 20.89
C ILE A 343 -3.40 7.80 20.50
N GLU A 344 -2.34 8.60 20.31
CA GLU A 344 -0.99 8.11 19.99
C GLU A 344 -0.47 7.07 21.01
N LYS A 345 -0.69 7.32 22.31
CA LYS A 345 -0.27 6.43 23.38
C LYS A 345 -1.06 5.13 23.47
N LEU A 346 -2.32 5.13 23.00
CA LEU A 346 -3.24 4.00 23.10
C LEU A 346 -3.39 3.20 21.78
N GLU A 347 -3.05 3.81 20.64
CA GLU A 347 -3.14 3.16 19.34
C GLU A 347 -2.09 2.04 19.23
N LYS A 348 -2.56 0.91 18.69
CA LYS A 348 -1.81 -0.34 18.53
C LYS A 348 -1.41 -0.57 17.09
N ASP A 349 -2.13 0.02 16.14
CA ASP A 349 -1.73 -0.01 14.74
C ASP A 349 -0.46 0.84 14.54
N PRO A 350 0.64 0.27 14.03
CA PRO A 350 1.89 1.00 13.91
C PRO A 350 1.78 2.14 12.89
N GLU A 351 1.08 1.97 11.78
CA GLU A 351 0.97 2.97 10.72
C GLU A 351 0.19 4.20 11.21
N ILE A 352 -0.93 3.98 11.90
CA ILE A 352 -1.74 5.04 12.51
C ILE A 352 -0.93 5.77 13.60
N LYS A 353 -0.22 5.03 14.46
CA LYS A 353 0.60 5.59 15.54
C LYS A 353 1.76 6.44 15.02
N HIS A 354 2.50 5.95 14.03
CA HIS A 354 3.57 6.69 13.38
C HIS A 354 3.06 8.02 12.81
N ASN A 355 1.94 8.01 12.07
CA ASN A 355 1.34 9.24 11.54
C ASN A 355 0.95 10.23 12.64
N LEU A 356 0.49 9.76 13.81
CA LEU A 356 0.21 10.61 14.96
C LEU A 356 1.47 11.22 15.59
N GLN A 357 2.58 10.48 15.64
CA GLN A 357 3.86 10.98 16.13
C GLN A 357 4.44 12.06 15.21
N GLY A 358 4.43 11.83 13.89
CA GLY A 358 4.83 12.82 12.89
C GLY A 358 3.97 14.08 12.93
N LEU A 359 2.65 13.93 13.06
CA LEU A 359 1.71 15.03 13.27
C LEU A 359 2.02 15.82 14.56
N LEU A 360 2.21 15.14 15.69
CA LEU A 360 2.48 15.79 16.98
C LEU A 360 3.82 16.55 16.98
N ALA A 361 4.84 16.04 16.30
CA ALA A 361 6.11 16.73 16.07
C ALA A 361 5.92 17.99 15.21
N ASN A 362 5.23 17.89 14.07
CA ASN A 362 4.91 19.06 13.23
C ASN A 362 4.09 20.12 13.98
N LEU A 363 3.19 19.71 14.89
CA LEU A 363 2.41 20.64 15.72
C LEU A 363 3.26 21.34 16.80
N ASN A 364 4.36 20.74 17.24
CA ASN A 364 5.21 21.23 18.33
C ASN A 364 6.71 21.19 17.97
N PRO A 365 7.16 21.91 16.92
CA PRO A 365 8.54 21.80 16.42
C PRO A 365 9.58 22.24 17.47
N GLU A 366 9.23 23.18 18.35
CA GLU A 366 10.07 23.65 19.47
C GLU A 366 10.31 22.58 20.55
N SER A 367 9.54 21.48 20.53
CA SER A 367 9.71 20.33 21.45
C SER A 367 10.61 19.22 20.91
N ALA A 368 11.07 19.33 19.65
CA ALA A 368 12.02 18.39 19.09
C ALA A 368 13.36 18.46 19.85
N PRO A 369 13.96 17.33 20.26
CA PRO A 369 15.25 17.34 20.92
C PRO A 369 16.32 17.91 19.96
N PRO A 370 17.23 18.79 20.43
CA PRO A 370 18.29 19.33 19.58
C PRO A 370 19.17 18.20 19.05
N SER A 371 19.41 18.19 17.74
CA SER A 371 20.20 17.16 17.07
C SER A 371 21.57 16.99 17.73
N ARG A 372 21.86 15.79 18.23
CA ARG A 372 23.17 15.46 18.77
C ARG A 372 24.16 15.32 17.61
N LEU A 373 24.83 16.43 17.29
CA LEU A 373 26.00 16.39 16.41
C LEU A 373 27.10 15.57 17.10
N ILE A 374 27.43 14.39 16.57
CA ILE A 374 28.79 13.88 16.27
C ILE A 374 28.68 12.46 15.68
N SER A 375 28.98 12.34 14.39
CA SER A 375 29.46 11.12 13.74
C SER A 375 30.21 11.50 12.45
N LYS A 376 30.92 10.54 11.85
CA LYS A 376 31.57 10.64 10.54
C LYS A 376 31.12 9.54 9.55
N THR A 377 30.08 8.79 9.89
CA THR A 377 29.30 7.97 8.95
C THR A 377 28.86 8.82 7.76
N ARG A 378 28.93 8.27 6.55
CA ARG A 378 28.81 9.02 5.29
C ARG A 378 27.89 8.28 4.32
N HIS A 379 26.80 7.74 4.85
CA HIS A 379 25.81 6.98 4.10
C HIS A 379 25.00 7.83 3.11
N ILE A 380 24.42 7.13 2.15
CA ILE A 380 23.27 7.58 1.37
C ILE A 380 22.01 7.30 2.20
N LEU A 381 21.11 8.28 2.32
CA LEU A 381 19.75 8.02 2.79
C LEU A 381 18.82 7.93 1.58
N ILE A 382 18.01 6.86 1.49
CA ILE A 382 16.99 6.73 0.45
C ILE A 382 15.61 7.03 1.04
N ASN A 383 14.96 8.06 0.49
CA ASN A 383 13.59 8.46 0.78
C ASN A 383 12.68 8.03 -0.38
N TYR A 384 11.68 7.20 -0.11
CA TYR A 384 10.85 6.53 -1.11
C TYR A 384 9.51 6.12 -0.49
N ASN A 385 8.48 5.88 -1.31
CA ASN A 385 7.20 5.38 -0.83
C ASN A 385 7.12 3.85 -0.88
N LYS A 386 6.33 3.25 0.03
CA LYS A 386 6.11 1.80 0.10
C LYS A 386 5.65 1.14 -1.21
N GLU A 387 4.96 1.85 -2.10
CA GLU A 387 4.56 1.34 -3.43
C GLU A 387 5.73 1.24 -4.44
N ASP A 388 6.90 1.80 -4.12
CA ASP A 388 8.11 1.77 -4.95
C ASP A 388 9.17 0.80 -4.40
N THR A 389 8.89 0.14 -3.25
CA THR A 389 9.78 -0.80 -2.54
C THR A 389 10.45 -1.84 -3.45
N GLY A 390 9.72 -2.38 -4.43
CA GLY A 390 10.25 -3.42 -5.33
C GLY A 390 11.39 -2.92 -6.23
N MET A 391 11.29 -1.68 -6.73
CA MET A 391 12.36 -1.06 -7.51
C MET A 391 13.50 -0.62 -6.59
N VAL A 392 13.16 -0.01 -5.45
CA VAL A 392 14.15 0.48 -4.48
C VAL A 392 15.01 -0.65 -3.90
N LYS A 393 14.46 -1.85 -3.67
CA LYS A 393 15.24 -3.04 -3.28
C LYS A 393 16.31 -3.40 -4.32
N LYS A 394 15.94 -3.53 -5.60
CA LYS A 394 16.90 -3.80 -6.69
C LYS A 394 18.01 -2.75 -6.77
N ILE A 395 17.67 -1.48 -6.57
CA ILE A 395 18.64 -0.37 -6.51
C ILE A 395 19.57 -0.51 -5.29
N VAL A 396 19.02 -0.77 -4.11
CA VAL A 396 19.77 -0.95 -2.84
C VAL A 396 20.73 -2.13 -2.92
N GLU A 397 20.29 -3.27 -3.46
CA GLU A 397 21.10 -4.48 -3.63
C GLU A 397 22.35 -4.19 -4.49
N ARG A 398 22.15 -3.60 -5.68
CA ARG A 398 23.24 -3.28 -6.62
C ARG A 398 24.20 -2.21 -6.11
N ILE A 399 23.71 -1.24 -5.34
CA ILE A 399 24.55 -0.16 -4.76
C ILE A 399 25.28 -0.62 -3.49
N THR A 400 24.68 -1.53 -2.70
CA THR A 400 25.36 -2.19 -1.58
C THR A 400 26.48 -3.10 -2.10
N ALA A 401 26.27 -3.82 -3.21
CA ALA A 401 27.30 -4.60 -3.89
C ALA A 401 28.47 -3.73 -4.41
N ALA A 402 28.22 -2.47 -4.75
CA ALA A 402 29.25 -1.48 -5.07
C ALA A 402 29.98 -0.90 -3.82
N GLY A 403 29.81 -1.50 -2.64
CA GLY A 403 30.49 -1.10 -1.40
C GLY A 403 30.03 0.25 -0.83
N ILE A 404 28.83 0.71 -1.20
CA ILE A 404 28.30 2.00 -0.79
C ILE A 404 27.35 1.83 0.40
N GLU A 405 27.58 2.58 1.47
CA GLU A 405 26.77 2.55 2.69
C GLU A 405 25.40 3.20 2.46
N ILE A 406 24.31 2.42 2.65
CA ILE A 406 22.93 2.87 2.45
C ILE A 406 22.10 2.70 3.73
N TRP A 407 21.61 3.83 4.23
CA TRP A 407 20.52 3.90 5.19
C TRP A 407 19.17 3.90 4.47
N ILE A 408 18.27 3.03 4.90
CA ILE A 408 16.89 2.94 4.41
C ILE A 408 15.98 2.34 5.50
N ASP A 409 14.75 2.83 5.61
CA ASP A 409 13.84 2.57 6.73
C ASP A 409 13.46 1.08 6.90
N TYR A 410 13.27 0.32 5.83
CA TYR A 410 12.88 -1.10 5.91
C TYR A 410 13.98 -2.01 6.52
N LYS A 411 15.21 -1.52 6.68
CA LYS A 411 16.27 -2.22 7.42
C LYS A 411 16.18 -2.00 8.93
N LEU A 412 15.37 -1.04 9.39
CA LEU A 412 15.12 -0.78 10.81
C LEU A 412 13.88 -1.57 11.26
N GLY A 413 14.00 -2.26 12.39
CA GLY A 413 12.84 -2.82 13.10
C GLY A 413 11.98 -1.74 13.75
N HIS A 414 10.97 -2.16 14.53
CA HIS A 414 9.98 -1.28 15.18
C HIS A 414 10.52 -0.40 16.34
N CYS A 415 11.73 0.14 16.22
CA CYS A 415 12.30 1.13 17.13
C CYS A 415 11.83 2.56 16.77
N ASP A 416 12.31 3.59 17.49
CA ASP A 416 11.91 5.00 17.30
C ASP A 416 12.31 5.53 15.91
N LEU A 417 11.39 5.36 14.95
CA LEU A 417 11.59 5.68 13.55
C LEU A 417 11.74 7.19 13.33
N LEU A 418 11.04 8.03 14.10
CA LEU A 418 11.08 9.49 13.93
C LEU A 418 12.40 10.08 14.42
N GLY A 419 12.94 9.54 15.52
CA GLY A 419 14.29 9.83 15.99
C GLY A 419 15.35 9.35 14.99
N ALA A 420 15.32 8.06 14.63
CA ALA A 420 16.30 7.44 13.73
C ALA A 420 16.33 8.10 12.34
N ILE A 421 15.17 8.46 11.76
CA ILE A 421 15.08 9.26 10.53
C ILE A 421 15.77 10.61 10.70
N SER A 422 15.57 11.29 11.83
CA SER A 422 16.15 12.62 12.05
C SER A 422 17.67 12.58 12.11
N GLU A 423 18.20 11.59 12.82
CA GLU A 423 19.64 11.34 12.97
C GLU A 423 20.25 10.94 11.62
N ALA A 424 19.65 9.98 10.92
CA ALA A 424 20.12 9.53 9.62
C ALA A 424 20.07 10.61 8.52
N VAL A 425 19.05 11.49 8.54
CA VAL A 425 19.03 12.68 7.68
C VAL A 425 20.17 13.62 8.07
N ALA A 426 20.35 13.93 9.35
CA ALA A 426 21.40 14.82 9.85
C ALA A 426 22.82 14.33 9.54
N GLU A 427 23.05 13.00 9.50
CA GLU A 427 24.33 12.39 9.16
C GLU A 427 24.57 12.18 7.67
N SER A 428 23.54 11.84 6.88
CA SER A 428 23.67 11.43 5.47
C SER A 428 24.51 12.39 4.60
N SER A 429 25.33 11.84 3.69
CA SER A 429 26.09 12.65 2.72
C SER A 429 25.21 13.18 1.57
N VAL A 430 24.17 12.42 1.21
CA VAL A 430 23.23 12.73 0.14
C VAL A 430 21.90 12.05 0.42
N VAL A 431 20.79 12.70 0.04
CA VAL A 431 19.44 12.16 0.18
C VAL A 431 18.90 11.83 -1.21
N VAL A 432 18.65 10.56 -1.47
CA VAL A 432 18.03 10.07 -2.69
C VAL A 432 16.52 10.18 -2.55
N VAL A 433 15.85 10.71 -3.57
CA VAL A 433 14.42 11.02 -3.55
C VAL A 433 13.74 10.23 -4.67
N CYS A 434 12.95 9.23 -4.33
CA CYS A 434 12.28 8.35 -5.28
C CYS A 434 10.89 8.91 -5.62
N LEU A 435 10.82 9.61 -6.75
CA LEU A 435 9.68 10.41 -7.18
C LEU A 435 8.56 9.55 -7.78
N SER A 436 7.40 9.64 -7.16
CA SER A 436 6.13 9.08 -7.62
C SER A 436 4.97 9.90 -7.03
N GLU A 437 3.77 9.78 -7.57
CA GLU A 437 2.58 10.42 -7.00
C GLU A 437 2.26 9.91 -5.58
N PRO A 438 2.40 8.60 -5.24
CA PRO A 438 2.37 8.14 -3.85
C PRO A 438 3.42 8.82 -2.96
N PHE A 439 4.68 8.94 -3.41
CA PHE A 439 5.72 9.66 -2.68
C PHE A 439 5.33 11.13 -2.40
N ARG A 440 4.71 11.80 -3.39
CA ARG A 440 4.22 13.17 -3.24
C ARG A 440 3.03 13.27 -2.29
N GLN A 441 2.18 12.24 -2.20
CA GLN A 441 1.00 12.24 -1.33
C GLN A 441 1.30 11.80 0.12
N ASP A 442 2.41 11.11 0.34
CA ASP A 442 2.80 10.53 1.62
C ASP A 442 3.46 11.57 2.56
N PRO A 443 2.86 11.84 3.74
CA PRO A 443 3.39 12.80 4.68
C PRO A 443 4.70 12.36 5.35
N TRP A 444 5.06 11.08 5.34
CA TRP A 444 6.37 10.60 5.79
C TRP A 444 7.47 10.95 4.79
N CYS A 445 7.27 10.57 3.53
CA CYS A 445 8.14 10.95 2.40
C CYS A 445 8.40 12.47 2.39
N LYS A 446 7.33 13.25 2.60
CA LYS A 446 7.36 14.70 2.76
C LYS A 446 8.13 15.15 4.01
N GLY A 447 7.88 14.56 5.17
CA GLY A 447 8.57 14.87 6.43
C GLY A 447 10.08 14.67 6.36
N VAL A 448 10.53 13.57 5.76
CA VAL A 448 11.95 13.30 5.50
C VAL A 448 12.57 14.36 4.58
N ALA A 449 11.86 14.74 3.50
CA ALA A 449 12.32 15.78 2.58
C ALA A 449 12.46 17.15 3.26
N TYR A 450 11.47 17.60 4.05
CA TYR A 450 11.53 18.86 4.79
C TYR A 450 12.70 18.89 5.79
N LYS A 451 12.92 17.83 6.59
CA LYS A 451 14.10 17.72 7.46
C LYS A 451 15.42 17.81 6.68
N ALA A 452 15.50 17.15 5.52
CA ALA A 452 16.70 17.18 4.70
C ALA A 452 17.01 18.58 4.14
N ILE A 453 15.98 19.39 3.85
CA ILE A 453 16.13 20.80 3.43
C ILE A 453 16.61 21.67 4.60
N GLU A 454 16.07 21.48 5.81
CA GLU A 454 16.51 22.16 7.03
C GLU A 454 17.99 21.87 7.33
N HIS A 455 18.42 20.62 7.16
CA HIS A 455 19.82 20.19 7.23
C HIS A 455 20.66 20.51 5.98
N LYS A 456 20.10 21.23 4.99
CA LYS A 456 20.76 21.66 3.74
C LYS A 456 21.42 20.51 2.95
N LYS A 457 20.81 19.34 2.98
CA LYS A 457 21.27 18.15 2.27
C LYS A 457 21.10 18.33 0.76
N THR A 458 21.98 17.67 -0.01
CA THR A 458 21.83 17.64 -1.47
C THR A 458 20.99 16.43 -1.87
N PHE A 459 20.11 16.65 -2.85
CA PHE A 459 19.18 15.63 -3.35
C PHE A 459 19.64 15.00 -4.67
N ILE A 460 19.42 13.69 -4.83
CA ILE A 460 19.45 13.00 -6.13
C ILE A 460 18.02 12.51 -6.43
N PRO A 461 17.33 13.07 -7.45
CA PRO A 461 15.99 12.65 -7.82
C PRO A 461 16.00 11.45 -8.78
N LEU A 462 15.33 10.37 -8.38
CA LEU A 462 15.08 9.18 -9.20
C LEU A 462 13.59 9.12 -9.54
N CYS A 463 13.20 8.94 -10.80
CA CYS A 463 11.79 8.82 -11.17
C CYS A 463 11.33 7.35 -11.09
N MET A 464 10.29 7.05 -10.30
CA MET A 464 9.74 5.70 -10.15
C MET A 464 8.41 5.49 -10.89
N GLN A 465 7.87 6.53 -11.52
CA GLN A 465 6.56 6.50 -12.18
C GLN A 465 6.65 7.06 -13.60
N TYR A 466 6.12 6.33 -14.57
CA TYR A 466 6.20 6.68 -15.99
C TYR A 466 5.52 8.01 -16.30
N LYS A 467 6.16 8.82 -17.15
CA LYS A 467 5.78 10.21 -17.50
C LYS A 467 5.61 11.16 -16.28
N TYR A 468 6.00 10.77 -15.07
CA TYR A 468 5.76 11.57 -13.87
C TYR A 468 6.52 12.89 -13.92
N LYS A 469 5.86 13.96 -13.47
CA LYS A 469 6.41 15.31 -13.36
C LYS A 469 6.20 15.78 -11.93
N PRO A 470 7.24 16.23 -11.22
CA PRO A 470 7.08 16.89 -9.92
C PRO A 470 6.11 18.07 -10.03
N GLU A 471 5.06 18.09 -9.19
CA GLU A 471 4.12 19.21 -9.08
C GLU A 471 4.00 19.72 -7.64
N GLY A 472 3.63 20.99 -7.46
CA GLY A 472 3.34 21.58 -6.16
C GLY A 472 4.54 21.57 -5.22
N TRP A 473 4.45 20.87 -4.08
CA TRP A 473 5.49 20.94 -3.06
C TRP A 473 6.87 20.41 -3.51
N LEU A 474 6.94 19.55 -4.51
CA LEU A 474 8.21 19.04 -5.04
C LEU A 474 8.97 20.04 -5.92
N GLU A 475 8.26 20.94 -6.63
CA GLU A 475 8.88 21.93 -7.54
C GLU A 475 9.84 22.87 -6.80
N PHE A 476 9.53 23.19 -5.54
CA PHE A 476 10.38 24.02 -4.68
C PHE A 476 11.70 23.35 -4.28
N PHE A 477 11.81 22.03 -4.39
CA PHE A 477 12.92 21.24 -3.86
C PHE A 477 13.74 20.55 -4.96
N ILE A 478 13.11 20.26 -6.09
CA ILE A 478 13.74 19.69 -7.28
C ILE A 478 13.42 20.65 -8.44
N PRO A 479 14.25 21.67 -8.67
CA PRO A 479 14.05 22.62 -9.75
C PRO A 479 14.00 21.90 -11.10
N ASN A 480 13.13 22.35 -12.01
CA ASN A 480 12.91 21.73 -13.34
C ASN A 480 14.17 21.63 -14.23
N GLU A 481 15.26 22.31 -13.86
CA GLU A 481 16.57 22.23 -14.52
C GLU A 481 17.40 21.00 -14.08
N ARG A 482 17.08 20.39 -12.92
CA ARG A 482 17.70 19.14 -12.49
C ARG A 482 17.10 17.97 -13.27
N ARG A 483 17.93 17.30 -14.04
CA ARG A 483 17.60 15.99 -14.62
C ARG A 483 17.36 15.00 -13.49
N TYR A 484 16.22 14.34 -13.52
CA TYR A 484 15.94 13.12 -12.75
C TYR A 484 16.37 11.90 -13.57
N ILE A 485 16.72 10.83 -12.86
CA ILE A 485 17.17 9.57 -13.46
C ILE A 485 15.98 8.62 -13.50
N ASP A 486 15.57 8.17 -14.69
CA ASP A 486 14.30 7.47 -14.86
C ASP A 486 14.43 5.95 -14.60
N PHE A 487 13.83 5.48 -13.51
CA PHE A 487 13.71 4.07 -13.14
C PHE A 487 12.29 3.53 -13.37
N SER A 488 11.40 4.29 -14.00
CA SER A 488 10.02 3.86 -14.26
C SER A 488 9.90 2.79 -15.34
N ASN A 489 10.80 2.80 -16.33
CA ASN A 489 10.93 1.72 -17.30
C ASN A 489 11.89 0.63 -16.76
N ARG A 490 11.41 -0.62 -16.70
CA ARG A 490 12.23 -1.77 -16.28
C ARG A 490 13.33 -2.11 -17.29
N ALA A 491 13.10 -1.89 -18.58
CA ALA A 491 14.09 -2.23 -19.63
C ALA A 491 15.35 -1.33 -19.56
N ASP A 492 15.20 -0.08 -19.10
CA ASP A 492 16.29 0.89 -19.03
C ASP A 492 17.13 0.78 -17.73
N PHE A 493 16.79 -0.15 -16.82
CA PHE A 493 17.31 -0.22 -15.44
C PHE A 493 18.83 -0.12 -15.35
N GLU A 494 19.58 -0.88 -16.16
CA GLU A 494 21.06 -0.83 -16.14
C GLU A 494 21.60 0.54 -16.57
N SER A 495 20.97 1.20 -17.55
CA SER A 495 21.39 2.51 -18.01
C SER A 495 21.12 3.60 -16.96
N SER A 496 20.01 3.48 -16.23
CA SER A 496 19.62 4.38 -15.14
C SER A 496 20.46 4.13 -13.88
N LEU A 497 20.79 2.87 -13.59
CA LEU A 497 21.74 2.50 -12.54
C LEU A 497 23.14 3.07 -12.85
N GLN A 498 23.61 2.99 -14.09
CA GLN A 498 24.89 3.60 -14.49
C GLN A 498 24.89 5.12 -14.37
N GLN A 499 23.80 5.80 -14.76
CA GLN A 499 23.63 7.24 -14.55
C GLN A 499 23.65 7.62 -13.07
N PHE A 500 22.93 6.86 -12.22
CA PHE A 500 22.87 7.12 -10.78
C PHE A 500 24.22 6.87 -10.10
N LEU A 501 24.89 5.77 -10.45
CA LEU A 501 26.26 5.48 -10.04
C LEU A 501 27.28 6.51 -10.56
N GLN A 502 26.97 7.26 -11.64
CA GLN A 502 27.79 8.38 -12.11
C GLN A 502 27.56 9.66 -11.31
N GLU A 503 26.31 10.02 -11.01
CA GLU A 503 26.00 11.16 -10.12
C GLU A 503 26.65 10.96 -8.73
N LEU A 504 26.59 9.75 -8.17
CA LEU A 504 27.24 9.44 -6.89
C LEU A 504 28.76 9.66 -6.86
N LYS A 505 29.45 9.78 -8.01
CA LYS A 505 30.89 10.10 -8.07
C LYS A 505 31.19 11.60 -7.95
N ASN A 506 30.17 12.46 -7.91
CA ASN A 506 30.32 13.91 -7.84
C ASN A 506 31.09 14.30 -6.55
N PRO A 507 32.26 14.97 -6.63
CA PRO A 507 33.09 15.29 -5.46
C PRO A 507 32.43 16.22 -4.41
N SER A 508 31.27 16.80 -4.70
CA SER A 508 30.45 17.50 -3.70
C SER A 508 29.80 16.54 -2.69
N PHE A 509 29.58 15.27 -3.06
CA PHE A 509 29.13 14.23 -2.15
C PHE A 509 30.31 13.71 -1.32
N SER A 510 30.18 13.79 0.00
CA SER A 510 31.18 13.34 0.97
C SER A 510 31.27 11.81 1.12
N LEU A 511 30.93 11.06 0.08
CA LEU A 511 31.13 9.62 0.02
C LEU A 511 32.65 9.31 0.01
N GLY A 512 33.03 8.08 0.38
CA GLY A 512 34.42 7.63 0.35
C GLY A 512 35.01 7.59 -1.07
N THR A 513 36.29 7.25 -1.21
CA THR A 513 36.97 7.20 -2.53
C THR A 513 36.40 6.08 -3.42
N LEU A 514 35.31 6.37 -4.12
CA LEU A 514 34.52 5.51 -5.02
C LEU A 514 35.27 4.98 -6.28
N LYS A 515 36.60 4.95 -6.27
CA LYS A 515 37.40 4.60 -7.45
C LYS A 515 37.37 3.11 -7.81
N ASN A 516 37.24 2.21 -6.83
CA ASN A 516 37.55 0.80 -7.06
C ASN A 516 36.32 -0.09 -7.36
N ALA A 517 35.12 0.28 -6.88
CA ALA A 517 33.92 -0.55 -7.04
C ALA A 517 33.25 -0.45 -8.42
N LEU A 518 33.62 0.56 -9.22
CA LEU A 518 32.88 0.96 -10.41
C LEU A 518 33.48 0.45 -11.73
N ASP A 519 34.60 -0.28 -11.67
CA ASP A 519 35.09 -1.08 -12.78
C ASP A 519 34.46 -2.49 -12.78
N TYR A 520 34.08 -3.02 -11.61
CA TYR A 520 33.41 -4.32 -11.46
C TYR A 520 32.09 -4.43 -12.25
N VAL A 521 31.36 -3.32 -12.40
CA VAL A 521 30.08 -3.24 -13.13
C VAL A 521 30.26 -3.21 -14.65
N LYS A 522 31.50 -3.17 -15.16
CA LYS A 522 31.78 -3.25 -16.61
C LYS A 522 31.92 -4.70 -17.08
N ASP A 523 32.55 -5.54 -16.27
CA ASP A 523 32.89 -6.92 -16.64
C ASP A 523 31.65 -7.84 -16.57
N THR A 524 30.64 -7.52 -15.74
CA THR A 524 29.37 -8.25 -15.65
C THR A 524 28.44 -8.03 -16.85
N LYS A 525 28.97 -7.73 -18.04
CA LYS A 525 28.16 -7.60 -19.28
C LYS A 525 27.97 -8.93 -20.01
N ASP A 526 28.95 -9.84 -19.93
CA ASP A 526 29.00 -11.01 -20.80
C ASP A 526 28.25 -12.24 -20.24
N ASP A 527 27.89 -12.24 -18.94
CA ASP A 527 27.17 -13.34 -18.28
C ASP A 527 25.63 -13.20 -18.30
N PHE A 528 25.09 -12.06 -18.76
CA PHE A 528 23.71 -11.64 -18.44
C PHE A 528 22.61 -11.97 -19.49
N GLU A 529 22.91 -12.68 -20.58
CA GLU A 529 21.90 -13.13 -21.58
C GLU A 529 21.01 -14.30 -21.09
N LYS A 530 20.76 -14.44 -19.78
CA LYS A 530 20.00 -15.56 -19.17
C LYS A 530 19.05 -15.12 -18.04
N ASP A 531 18.27 -14.07 -18.29
CA ASP A 531 17.06 -13.78 -17.50
C ASP A 531 15.83 -14.45 -18.18
N PRO A 532 15.15 -15.42 -17.54
CA PRO A 532 13.97 -16.07 -18.11
C PRO A 532 12.79 -15.11 -18.37
N ASP A 533 12.66 -14.02 -17.60
CA ASP A 533 11.52 -13.09 -17.72
C ASP A 533 11.58 -12.23 -19.00
N ALA A 534 12.72 -12.21 -19.70
CA ALA A 534 12.89 -11.48 -20.95
C ALA A 534 12.22 -12.16 -22.16
N ALA A 535 11.78 -13.42 -22.05
CA ALA A 535 11.37 -14.24 -23.19
C ALA A 535 9.85 -14.28 -23.47
N ILE A 536 9.00 -13.61 -22.69
CA ILE A 536 7.54 -13.69 -22.83
C ILE A 536 7.00 -12.70 -23.90
N PHE A 537 7.63 -12.66 -25.08
CA PHE A 537 7.12 -11.87 -26.22
C PHE A 537 7.53 -12.35 -27.62
N ASP A 538 7.80 -13.65 -27.84
CA ASP A 538 7.74 -14.21 -29.20
C ASP A 538 7.32 -15.70 -29.25
N GLU A 539 7.02 -16.15 -30.46
CA GLU A 539 6.75 -17.49 -30.99
C GLU A 539 5.57 -18.31 -30.40
N THR A 540 4.62 -18.61 -31.30
CA THR A 540 3.58 -19.62 -31.08
C THR A 540 3.89 -20.86 -31.92
N LYS A 541 4.08 -22.04 -31.31
CA LYS A 541 3.68 -23.37 -31.86
C LYS A 541 4.02 -24.63 -31.01
N GLU A 542 3.06 -25.56 -31.04
CA GLU A 542 3.17 -27.05 -31.11
C GLU A 542 4.02 -27.87 -30.09
N GLY A 543 3.41 -28.94 -29.53
CA GLY A 543 4.06 -30.02 -28.74
C GLY A 543 4.16 -29.74 -27.22
N CYS A 544 3.51 -30.41 -26.26
CA CYS A 544 2.91 -31.75 -26.05
C CYS A 544 3.81 -32.78 -25.31
N ASP A 545 3.20 -33.46 -24.33
CA ASP A 545 3.64 -34.61 -23.51
C ASP A 545 4.66 -34.47 -22.34
N GLN A 546 4.10 -34.63 -21.12
CA GLN A 546 4.55 -35.50 -19.99
C GLN A 546 5.89 -35.25 -19.25
N VAL A 547 5.81 -35.12 -17.92
CA VAL A 547 6.16 -36.17 -16.92
C VAL A 547 5.88 -35.66 -15.47
N GLU A 548 5.33 -36.52 -14.61
CA GLU A 548 5.22 -36.31 -13.15
C GLU A 548 6.41 -36.97 -12.41
N SER A 549 6.78 -36.54 -11.19
CA SER A 549 7.00 -37.43 -10.02
C SER A 549 7.71 -36.78 -8.80
N ALA A 550 7.14 -37.04 -7.61
CA ALA A 550 7.78 -37.24 -6.29
C ALA A 550 8.68 -36.17 -5.61
N LEU A 551 8.09 -35.58 -4.57
CA LEU A 551 8.74 -34.98 -3.39
C LEU A 551 9.60 -35.98 -2.58
N ALA A 552 10.61 -35.48 -1.87
CA ALA A 552 11.06 -36.00 -0.56
C ALA A 552 11.84 -34.94 0.26
N GLN A 553 11.41 -34.65 1.49
CA GLN A 553 12.20 -33.97 2.55
C GLN A 553 12.62 -35.01 3.64
N PRO A 554 13.40 -34.64 4.70
CA PRO A 554 12.82 -33.96 5.89
C PRO A 554 13.74 -32.97 6.71
N GLU A 555 13.16 -31.84 7.17
CA GLU A 555 13.28 -31.24 8.54
C GLU A 555 14.65 -30.65 9.05
N SER A 556 14.76 -30.14 10.31
CA SER A 556 14.36 -28.82 10.88
C SER A 556 14.86 -28.68 12.35
N ALA A 557 14.91 -27.54 13.10
CA ALA A 557 15.14 -26.09 12.89
C ALA A 557 15.40 -25.41 14.29
N SER A 558 15.72 -24.10 14.43
CA SER A 558 15.46 -23.28 15.68
C SER A 558 14.28 -22.22 15.58
N PHE A 559 14.42 -20.91 15.98
CA PHE A 559 13.53 -19.73 15.65
C PHE A 559 14.26 -18.52 14.96
N GLN A 560 13.79 -18.00 13.79
CA GLN A 560 14.54 -17.42 12.61
C GLN A 560 15.98 -16.80 12.71
N GLN A 561 16.89 -17.35 13.49
CA GLN A 561 18.32 -17.55 13.15
C GLN A 561 18.53 -18.80 12.23
N VAL A 562 17.48 -19.28 11.56
CA VAL A 562 17.04 -20.64 11.96
C VAL A 562 16.39 -21.55 10.97
N ILE A 563 15.80 -20.95 9.95
CA ILE A 563 15.55 -21.65 8.72
C ILE A 563 16.96 -22.02 8.11
N SER A 564 18.03 -21.70 8.86
CA SER A 564 19.45 -22.05 8.89
C SER A 564 20.10 -22.58 10.24
N ASN A 565 19.39 -23.05 11.29
CA ASN A 565 20.01 -23.60 12.55
C ASN A 565 19.43 -24.98 12.97
N PRO A 566 20.12 -25.76 13.83
CA PRO A 566 19.58 -26.93 14.55
C PRO A 566 18.69 -26.56 15.77
N ILE A 567 17.89 -27.52 16.24
CA ILE A 567 17.19 -27.47 17.54
C ILE A 567 18.19 -27.32 18.70
N PRO A 568 17.91 -26.55 19.77
CA PRO A 568 18.87 -26.39 20.85
C PRO A 568 19.13 -27.69 21.60
N ASN A 569 20.40 -27.94 21.89
CA ASN A 569 20.92 -29.16 22.52
C ASN A 569 20.21 -29.55 23.84
N HIS A 570 19.65 -28.59 24.58
CA HIS A 570 18.88 -28.86 25.80
C HIS A 570 17.43 -29.26 25.52
N VAL A 571 16.83 -28.73 24.45
CA VAL A 571 15.44 -29.06 24.04
C VAL A 571 15.38 -30.38 23.29
N GLU A 572 16.30 -30.63 22.35
CA GLU A 572 16.39 -31.90 21.62
C GLU A 572 16.42 -33.11 22.57
N LYS A 573 17.13 -32.97 23.69
CA LYS A 573 17.28 -34.00 24.71
C LYS A 573 16.07 -34.11 25.65
N MET A 574 14.97 -33.38 25.39
CA MET A 574 13.70 -33.48 26.12
C MET A 574 12.81 -34.59 25.54
N ASP A 575 12.99 -35.80 26.08
CA ASP A 575 11.96 -36.85 25.99
C ASP A 575 10.60 -36.39 26.54
N THR A 576 9.55 -37.15 26.24
CA THR A 576 8.18 -36.82 26.66
C THR A 576 8.04 -36.64 28.18
N GLU A 577 8.77 -37.39 29.01
CA GLU A 577 8.73 -37.22 30.48
C GLU A 577 9.49 -35.97 30.95
N LYS A 578 10.51 -35.50 30.23
CA LYS A 578 11.11 -34.17 30.43
C LYS A 578 10.16 -33.05 30.00
N VAL A 579 9.42 -33.22 28.91
CA VAL A 579 8.38 -32.26 28.48
C VAL A 579 7.23 -32.17 29.47
N LYS A 580 6.70 -33.30 29.99
CA LYS A 580 5.69 -33.28 31.08
C LYS A 580 6.19 -32.51 32.30
N ARG A 581 7.45 -32.72 32.71
CA ARG A 581 8.08 -31.96 33.80
C ARG A 581 8.27 -30.48 33.47
N TRP A 582 8.54 -30.13 32.21
CA TRP A 582 8.60 -28.74 31.75
C TRP A 582 7.22 -28.06 31.76
N PHE A 583 6.15 -28.74 31.31
CA PHE A 583 4.78 -28.24 31.45
C PHE A 583 4.43 -27.97 32.91
N ILE A 584 4.72 -28.90 33.82
CA ILE A 584 4.50 -28.73 35.26
C ILE A 584 5.32 -27.56 35.83
N LYS A 585 6.59 -27.39 35.39
CA LYS A 585 7.46 -26.29 35.84
C LYS A 585 6.98 -24.89 35.40
N ASN A 586 6.20 -24.80 34.31
CA ASN A 586 5.66 -23.54 33.79
C ASN A 586 4.15 -23.37 34.11
N ASP A 587 3.63 -24.07 35.12
CA ASP A 587 2.21 -24.07 35.54
C ASP A 587 1.19 -24.56 34.48
N LEU A 588 1.68 -25.17 33.39
CA LEU A 588 0.90 -25.74 32.29
C LEU A 588 0.48 -27.20 32.52
N SER A 589 0.40 -27.65 33.78
CA SER A 589 0.10 -29.04 34.15
C SER A 589 -1.20 -29.60 33.54
N LYS A 590 -2.18 -28.73 33.22
CA LYS A 590 -3.43 -29.09 32.52
C LYS A 590 -3.21 -29.52 31.06
N LEU A 591 -2.17 -29.01 30.39
CA LEU A 591 -1.87 -29.34 28.99
C LEU A 591 -1.21 -30.71 28.81
N THR A 592 -0.68 -31.30 29.89
CA THR A 592 0.03 -32.59 29.90
C THR A 592 -0.76 -33.74 29.24
N GLU A 593 -2.09 -33.74 29.35
CA GLU A 593 -2.98 -34.75 28.73
C GLU A 593 -3.58 -34.27 27.40
N LYS A 594 -3.76 -32.95 27.18
CA LYS A 594 -4.16 -32.41 25.87
C LYS A 594 -3.07 -32.62 24.80
N MET A 595 -1.82 -32.39 25.20
CA MET A 595 -0.62 -32.50 24.37
C MET A 595 0.16 -33.79 24.72
N LYS A 596 -0.56 -34.90 24.85
CA LYS A 596 0.02 -36.20 25.25
C LYS A 596 0.94 -36.74 24.15
N GLY A 597 2.19 -37.03 24.49
CA GLY A 597 3.21 -37.40 23.50
C GLY A 597 3.87 -36.22 22.78
N MET A 598 3.74 -35.01 23.35
CA MET A 598 4.61 -33.88 23.04
C MET A 598 6.03 -34.15 23.56
N ASP A 599 7.03 -33.96 22.72
CA ASP A 599 8.46 -34.04 23.03
C ASP A 599 9.16 -32.72 22.71
N GLY A 600 10.47 -32.65 22.94
CA GLY A 600 11.26 -31.45 22.70
C GLY A 600 11.17 -30.96 21.25
N LYS A 601 11.16 -31.87 20.27
CA LYS A 601 11.08 -31.51 18.85
C LYS A 601 9.72 -30.92 18.49
N ARG A 602 8.63 -31.48 19.01
CA ARG A 602 7.26 -30.99 18.74
C ARG A 602 6.94 -29.67 19.45
N LEU A 603 7.42 -29.48 20.69
CA LEU A 603 7.39 -28.15 21.33
C LEU A 603 8.13 -27.13 20.46
N TRP A 604 9.21 -27.59 19.83
CA TRP A 604 10.04 -26.75 19.00
C TRP A 604 9.36 -26.35 17.68
N GLU A 605 8.84 -27.32 16.92
CA GLU A 605 8.06 -27.12 15.68
C GLU A 605 6.95 -26.06 15.85
N LEU A 606 6.18 -26.12 16.95
CA LEU A 606 5.12 -25.17 17.28
C LEU A 606 5.59 -23.71 17.36
N GLN A 607 6.74 -23.45 17.99
CA GLN A 607 7.28 -22.10 18.11
C GLN A 607 7.92 -21.60 16.79
N CYS A 608 8.13 -22.49 15.81
CA CYS A 608 8.53 -22.11 14.44
C CYS A 608 7.31 -21.59 13.67
N MET A 609 6.22 -22.35 13.70
CA MET A 609 4.91 -21.97 13.16
C MET A 609 4.48 -20.59 13.67
N LYS A 610 4.63 -20.34 14.98
CA LYS A 610 4.38 -19.06 15.64
C LYS A 610 5.18 -17.87 15.11
N VAL A 611 6.45 -18.08 14.77
CA VAL A 611 7.35 -17.03 14.27
C VAL A 611 7.12 -16.76 12.78
N GLN A 612 6.76 -17.78 12.01
CA GLN A 612 6.44 -17.66 10.58
C GLN A 612 5.06 -17.02 10.35
N ASN A 613 4.02 -17.50 11.04
CA ASN A 613 2.67 -16.95 10.96
C ASN A 613 1.89 -17.22 12.25
N ARG A 614 1.75 -16.17 13.06
CA ARG A 614 1.06 -16.24 14.36
C ARG A 614 -0.40 -16.70 14.22
N ASP A 615 -1.15 -16.19 13.25
CA ASP A 615 -2.57 -16.53 13.10
C ASP A 615 -2.75 -18.02 12.76
N ILE A 616 -1.84 -18.60 11.97
CA ILE A 616 -1.85 -20.04 11.65
C ILE A 616 -1.54 -20.87 12.90
N TYR A 617 -0.52 -20.49 13.68
CA TYR A 617 -0.16 -21.15 14.95
C TYR A 617 -1.27 -21.06 16.00
N ASP A 618 -1.84 -19.86 16.19
CA ASP A 618 -2.89 -19.63 17.18
C ASP A 618 -4.16 -20.43 16.81
N ASN A 619 -4.50 -20.58 15.52
CA ASN A 619 -5.59 -21.44 15.06
C ASN A 619 -5.29 -22.96 15.22
N PHE A 620 -4.08 -23.41 14.92
CA PHE A 620 -3.68 -24.82 15.00
C PHE A 620 -3.73 -25.38 16.43
N LEU A 621 -3.27 -24.60 17.42
CA LEU A 621 -3.38 -24.97 18.83
C LEU A 621 -4.83 -25.06 19.32
N VAL A 622 -5.72 -24.27 18.74
CA VAL A 622 -7.17 -24.32 19.03
C VAL A 622 -7.83 -25.52 18.34
N SER A 623 -7.44 -25.88 17.12
CA SER A 623 -8.05 -27.01 16.38
C SER A 623 -7.60 -28.38 16.87
N GLU A 624 -6.29 -28.64 16.92
CA GLU A 624 -5.77 -30.00 17.14
C GLU A 624 -5.72 -30.38 18.62
N TYR A 625 -5.43 -29.42 19.50
CA TYR A 625 -5.23 -29.65 20.93
C TYR A 625 -6.34 -29.04 21.81
N GLY A 626 -7.29 -28.31 21.22
CA GLY A 626 -8.41 -27.72 21.94
C GLY A 626 -7.98 -26.74 23.04
N LEU A 627 -6.94 -25.93 22.81
CA LEU A 627 -6.55 -24.89 23.76
C LEU A 627 -7.59 -23.76 23.78
N THR A 628 -7.97 -23.34 24.97
CA THR A 628 -8.70 -22.09 25.18
C THR A 628 -7.74 -20.89 25.07
N GLY A 629 -8.28 -19.68 24.85
CA GLY A 629 -7.44 -18.47 24.71
C GLY A 629 -6.55 -18.16 25.93
N GLU A 630 -6.96 -18.57 27.13
CA GLU A 630 -6.15 -18.44 28.35
C GLU A 630 -5.00 -19.48 28.36
N GLU A 631 -5.30 -20.75 28.08
CA GLU A 631 -4.28 -21.80 27.93
C GLU A 631 -3.26 -21.47 26.84
N LEU A 632 -3.73 -20.90 25.73
CA LEU A 632 -2.91 -20.51 24.59
C LEU A 632 -1.98 -19.33 24.93
N LEU A 633 -2.45 -18.32 25.66
CA LEU A 633 -1.60 -17.20 26.11
C LEU A 633 -0.54 -17.65 27.12
N ASN A 634 -0.90 -18.58 28.01
CA ASN A 634 0.02 -19.15 28.99
C ASN A 634 1.06 -20.06 28.31
N PHE A 635 0.64 -20.89 27.34
CA PHE A 635 1.55 -21.69 26.51
C PHE A 635 2.47 -20.79 25.69
N ASP A 636 1.94 -19.79 24.98
CA ASP A 636 2.71 -18.79 24.22
C ASP A 636 3.78 -18.10 25.08
N THR A 637 3.50 -17.86 26.36
CA THR A 637 4.44 -17.25 27.32
C THR A 637 5.53 -18.23 27.74
N ALA A 638 5.19 -19.45 28.15
CA ALA A 638 6.17 -20.49 28.50
C ALA A 638 7.08 -20.85 27.31
N LEU A 639 6.52 -20.89 26.11
CA LEU A 639 7.21 -21.29 24.89
C LEU A 639 8.30 -20.29 24.45
N ARG A 640 8.16 -19.01 24.81
CA ARG A 640 9.26 -18.02 24.68
C ARG A 640 10.43 -18.36 25.62
N ASN A 641 10.11 -18.81 26.84
CA ASN A 641 11.11 -19.17 27.85
C ASN A 641 11.82 -20.52 27.57
N LEU A 642 11.33 -21.32 26.60
CA LEU A 642 12.03 -22.51 26.10
C LEU A 642 13.34 -22.13 25.37
N VAL A 643 13.35 -20.95 24.75
CA VAL A 643 14.45 -20.42 23.93
C VAL A 643 15.51 -19.72 24.78
N SER A 644 15.09 -18.99 25.82
CA SER A 644 15.95 -18.18 26.69
C SER A 644 16.67 -18.96 27.79
N LEU A 645 16.99 -20.24 27.53
CA LEU A 645 17.68 -21.15 28.45
C LEU A 645 18.91 -21.77 27.77
N SER A 646 19.77 -20.89 27.27
CA SER A 646 21.11 -21.19 26.73
C SER A 646 22.17 -20.38 27.49
#